data_AF-B4H545-F1
#
_entry.id   AF-B4H545-F1
#
_cell.length_a   1.000
_cell.length_b   1.000
_cell.length_c   1.000
_cell.angle_alpha   90.00
_cell.angle_beta   90.00
_cell.angle_gamma   90.00
#
_symmetry.space_group_name_H-M   'P 1'
#
loop_
_entity.id
_entity.type
_entity.pdbx_description
1 polymer ?
#
loop_
_entity_poly.entity_id
_entity_poly.type
_entity_poly.pdbx_seq_one_letter_code
_entity_poly.pdbx_strand_id
1 'polypeptide(L)'
;MKWCWNLLCSFLLLELAPIQAFVDINMLTALQIHKNLNGSEDPCRNFWNYACGNYSAANGTKYVDNFQLVEDLYAQAMVEFMESEGELIESDLVLNEEPAARLLAQMRAYYKACTKDQEIDWSEADLHSLEPNDWALETAKFRRHGLNAVFFDERVDVETNDSLRPVVQLKMPALSNNYSERRALQVLQRNHSGSVEGISRLVDQLRQLEAKHRQEEPLVQSWSLADLTQNIPEINWQGYFHELLSGHLEGVLFEVSDVDYLRELGQLLSNTSRSTINLYLRLRLTVLLKQSAPAMRNPKTCIHHMRALLPLGMNYLYKRHVYRHRDLLDTKQLLLIFDSLKIMFGSYLNANRLQLSAEQLSYVMKKLGAMKLRVGNLPEETSHTFYDSHYESANFSDSLFLGNILEALSLRTRLQHDALRLPHSRLDLHRYYVNDDVVKARTSPFYENERNTITVPLIFLQWPLFDSRQHHIFQFSLIGGVLAHELTHAFEQEGILFDADGNESPVGLQIRETKGFQNAIKCAARTPAVSLKERLADLNGLQLAYDTFFGPNHNSQKFEYRPYAFESEFKAPQLFHLSYAQFFCGILPPVLGHDRDDILHCPSAFDSVLCWPRTKAATLAVLPCFEEFKGVHYDTTENATRYCFENGTWDHYSDYDRCHQQSGSVPMVPDFSPSVDLPAIIYACGYFISFATLVVALIVFLSFKDLRCLRNTIHANLFLTYITSALLWILTLFLQVITTESSQAGCITLVIMLQYFYLTNFFWMFVEGLYLYTLVVQTVLITKLRSAHTLETRQYYKASKALLVLIPLFGITYLLVLTGPEQGISRNLFEAIRAFLISTQGFFVALFYCFLNSEVRQTLRHRFIRWRESRNIHRSSSIKNRRWVLANAIGAQCCTHIWYPNALVLSVFYYIHSFGLYT
;
A
#
# COMPACT_ATOMS: atom_id res chain seq x y z
N MET A 1 67.17 37.93 -10.50
CA MET A 1 66.13 37.75 -9.45
C MET A 1 64.73 37.49 -10.00
N LYS A 2 64.25 38.11 -11.10
CA LYS A 2 62.94 37.76 -11.70
C LYS A 2 62.91 36.44 -12.48
N TRP A 3 64.05 35.96 -12.99
CA TRP A 3 64.14 34.69 -13.71
C TRP A 3 64.11 33.45 -12.79
N CYS A 4 64.69 33.52 -11.58
CA CYS A 4 64.62 32.43 -10.61
C CYS A 4 63.21 32.23 -10.04
N TRP A 5 62.41 33.31 -9.94
CA TRP A 5 61.04 33.21 -9.41
C TRP A 5 60.09 32.52 -10.40
N ASN A 6 60.25 32.78 -11.71
CA ASN A 6 59.44 32.11 -12.72
C ASN A 6 59.83 30.64 -12.90
N LEU A 7 61.12 30.28 -12.81
CA LEU A 7 61.53 28.86 -12.85
C LEU A 7 61.10 28.08 -11.59
N LEU A 8 61.10 28.68 -10.41
CA LEU A 8 60.57 28.04 -9.19
C LEU A 8 59.04 27.84 -9.28
N CYS A 9 58.30 28.79 -9.85
CA CYS A 9 56.87 28.61 -10.09
C CYS A 9 56.55 27.56 -11.16
N SER A 10 57.35 27.45 -12.22
CA SER A 10 57.17 26.41 -13.24
C SER A 10 57.47 25.01 -12.72
N PHE A 11 58.48 24.84 -11.85
CA PHE A 11 58.76 23.56 -11.19
C PHE A 11 57.71 23.21 -10.12
N LEU A 12 57.18 24.19 -9.38
CA LEU A 12 56.09 23.98 -8.41
C LEU A 12 54.72 23.70 -9.06
N LEU A 13 54.50 24.13 -10.31
CA LEU A 13 53.29 23.82 -11.08
C LEU A 13 53.39 22.49 -11.87
N LEU A 14 54.59 21.94 -12.08
CA LEU A 14 54.81 20.63 -12.71
C LEU A 14 54.82 19.47 -11.70
N GLU A 15 54.91 19.73 -10.40
CA GLU A 15 54.72 18.72 -9.34
C GLU A 15 53.32 18.73 -8.69
N LEU A 16 52.45 19.66 -9.08
CA LEU A 16 51.02 19.61 -8.76
C LEU A 16 50.24 19.04 -9.94
N ALA A 17 50.62 17.83 -10.38
CA ALA A 17 49.60 16.92 -10.85
C ALA A 17 48.56 16.81 -9.72
N PRO A 18 47.24 16.87 -9.98
CA PRO A 18 46.29 16.50 -8.96
C PRO A 18 46.60 15.05 -8.63
N ILE A 19 47.24 14.81 -7.48
CA ILE A 19 47.14 13.53 -6.80
C ILE A 19 45.67 13.47 -6.40
N GLN A 20 44.81 13.09 -7.34
CA GLN A 20 43.59 12.38 -7.00
C GLN A 20 44.10 11.17 -6.21
N ALA A 21 44.09 11.29 -4.88
CA ALA A 21 44.34 10.18 -4.00
C ALA A 21 43.45 9.05 -4.54
N PHE A 22 44.07 8.01 -5.10
CA PHE A 22 43.33 6.85 -5.57
C PHE A 22 42.63 6.30 -4.34
N VAL A 23 41.34 6.57 -4.23
CA VAL A 23 40.57 6.08 -3.09
C VAL A 23 40.57 4.57 -3.21
N ASP A 24 41.18 3.89 -2.24
CA ASP A 24 41.20 2.43 -2.24
C ASP A 24 39.77 1.92 -2.08
N ILE A 25 39.21 1.39 -3.16
CA ILE A 25 37.83 0.88 -3.21
C ILE A 25 37.58 -0.20 -2.16
N ASN A 26 38.63 -0.93 -1.76
CA ASN A 26 38.56 -1.96 -0.72
C ASN A 26 38.38 -1.34 0.66
N MET A 27 39.08 -0.24 0.93
CA MET A 27 38.90 0.53 2.15
C MET A 27 37.50 1.15 2.19
N LEU A 28 36.99 1.67 1.07
CA LEU A 28 35.61 2.17 0.99
C LEU A 28 34.58 1.07 1.25
N THR A 29 34.72 -0.09 0.63
CA THR A 29 33.82 -1.23 0.85
C THR A 29 33.84 -1.69 2.30
N ALA A 30 35.03 -1.81 2.91
CA ALA A 30 35.16 -2.19 4.31
C ALA A 30 34.54 -1.14 5.26
N LEU A 31 34.78 0.15 5.02
CA LEU A 31 34.16 1.23 5.80
C LEU A 31 32.64 1.22 5.65
N GLN A 32 32.12 0.95 4.45
CA GLN A 32 30.69 0.84 4.21
C GLN A 32 30.08 -0.35 4.96
N ILE A 33 30.76 -1.50 5.01
CA ILE A 33 30.32 -2.65 5.81
C ILE A 33 30.25 -2.25 7.29
N HIS A 34 31.35 -1.75 7.87
CA HIS A 34 31.39 -1.32 9.27
C HIS A 34 30.30 -0.32 9.62
N LYS A 35 30.05 0.63 8.72
CA LYS A 35 29.01 1.65 8.86
C LYS A 35 27.61 1.03 9.03
N ASN A 36 27.32 -0.09 8.36
CA ASN A 36 26.01 -0.73 8.39
C ASN A 36 25.86 -1.74 9.54
N LEU A 37 26.97 -2.18 10.15
CA LEU A 37 26.96 -3.15 11.25
C LEU A 37 26.28 -2.60 12.49
N ASN A 38 25.40 -3.40 13.10
CA ASN A 38 24.89 -3.19 14.44
C ASN A 38 25.60 -4.14 15.42
N GLY A 39 26.69 -3.66 16.04
CA GLY A 39 27.45 -4.44 17.01
C GLY A 39 26.70 -4.82 18.30
N SER A 40 25.47 -4.34 18.50
CA SER A 40 24.63 -4.72 19.64
C SER A 40 23.77 -5.97 19.38
N GLU A 41 23.63 -6.40 18.13
CA GLU A 41 22.87 -7.59 17.75
C GLU A 41 23.78 -8.83 17.71
N ASP A 42 23.23 -10.00 18.07
CA ASP A 42 23.94 -11.27 17.92
C ASP A 42 23.83 -11.78 16.46
N PRO A 43 24.95 -11.96 15.72
CA PRO A 43 24.93 -12.48 14.36
C PRO A 43 24.27 -13.85 14.22
N CYS A 44 24.30 -14.69 15.27
CA CYS A 44 23.69 -16.01 15.26
C CYS A 44 22.17 -15.97 15.46
N ARG A 45 21.63 -14.85 15.95
CA ARG A 45 20.20 -14.67 16.21
C ARG A 45 19.50 -13.93 15.08
N ASN A 46 20.09 -12.82 14.62
CA ASN A 46 19.55 -12.01 13.53
C ASN A 46 20.71 -11.44 12.70
N PHE A 47 21.18 -12.23 11.75
CA PHE A 47 22.33 -11.85 10.92
C PHE A 47 22.06 -10.60 10.07
N TRP A 48 20.82 -10.43 9.58
CA TRP A 48 20.46 -9.23 8.82
C TRP A 48 20.57 -7.97 9.70
N ASN A 49 20.00 -7.97 10.90
CA ASN A 49 20.08 -6.80 11.79
C ASN A 49 21.52 -6.57 12.27
N TYR A 50 22.31 -7.63 12.48
CA TYR A 50 23.74 -7.49 12.75
C TYR A 50 24.50 -6.84 11.57
N ALA A 51 24.24 -7.25 10.33
CA ALA A 51 24.97 -6.79 9.14
C ALA A 51 24.47 -5.44 8.59
N CYS A 52 23.20 -5.12 8.79
CA CYS A 52 22.49 -4.01 8.15
C CYS A 52 21.75 -3.08 9.12
N GLY A 53 21.71 -3.39 10.42
CA GLY A 53 20.85 -2.69 11.39
C GLY A 53 21.16 -1.21 11.56
N ASN A 54 22.38 -0.78 11.22
CA ASN A 54 22.77 0.63 11.22
C ASN A 54 22.72 1.29 9.84
N TYR A 55 22.26 0.60 8.79
CA TYR A 55 22.17 1.15 7.44
C TYR A 55 21.43 2.50 7.40
N SER A 56 20.26 2.58 8.07
CA SER A 56 19.45 3.80 8.16
C SER A 56 19.99 4.83 9.17
N ALA A 57 20.59 4.35 10.26
CA ALA A 57 21.09 5.17 11.37
C ALA A 57 22.44 5.84 11.07
N ALA A 58 23.23 5.27 10.17
CA ALA A 58 24.54 5.77 9.81
C ALA A 58 24.43 6.98 8.87
N ASN A 59 24.09 8.14 9.45
CA ASN A 59 23.98 9.45 8.82
C ASN A 59 23.10 9.49 7.56
N GLY A 60 21.80 9.19 7.74
CA GLY A 60 20.75 9.61 6.81
C GLY A 60 20.99 9.15 5.38
N THR A 61 20.98 7.83 5.14
CA THR A 61 20.99 7.32 3.77
C THR A 61 19.84 7.96 3.01
N LYS A 62 20.18 8.83 2.05
CA LYS A 62 19.22 9.41 1.08
C LYS A 62 18.45 8.32 0.33
N TYR A 63 19.00 7.11 0.31
CA TYR A 63 18.54 5.96 -0.44
C TYR A 63 17.95 4.89 0.49
N VAL A 64 16.88 4.25 0.01
CA VAL A 64 16.21 3.12 0.65
C VAL A 64 17.09 1.88 0.61
N ASP A 65 17.86 1.68 -0.46
CA ASP A 65 18.79 0.57 -0.61
C ASP A 65 19.94 0.93 -1.60
N ASN A 66 20.86 -0.01 -1.79
CA ASN A 66 21.98 0.15 -2.71
C ASN A 66 21.53 0.24 -4.18
N PHE A 67 20.33 -0.25 -4.53
CA PHE A 67 19.80 -0.15 -5.89
C PHE A 67 19.41 1.28 -6.22
N GLN A 68 18.72 1.95 -5.30
CA GLN A 68 18.35 3.35 -5.49
C GLN A 68 19.59 4.26 -5.58
N LEU A 69 20.67 3.92 -4.86
CA LEU A 69 21.95 4.62 -4.99
C LEU A 69 22.52 4.48 -6.41
N VAL A 70 22.66 3.26 -6.93
CA VAL A 70 23.23 3.04 -8.27
C VAL A 70 22.32 3.59 -9.38
N GLU A 71 21.00 3.60 -9.16
CA GLU A 71 20.02 4.30 -9.98
C GLU A 71 20.27 5.81 -10.04
N ASP A 72 20.45 6.46 -8.88
CA ASP A 72 20.73 7.90 -8.83
C ASP A 72 22.08 8.26 -9.46
N LEU A 73 23.11 7.40 -9.29
CA LEU A 73 24.43 7.58 -9.91
C LEU A 73 24.36 7.49 -11.44
N TYR A 74 23.66 6.50 -11.97
CA TYR A 74 23.41 6.38 -13.41
C TYR A 74 22.65 7.59 -13.95
N ALA A 75 21.57 7.98 -13.28
CA ALA A 75 20.76 9.12 -13.70
C ALA A 75 21.58 10.41 -13.68
N GLN A 76 22.40 10.63 -12.66
CA GLN A 76 23.31 11.76 -12.59
C GLN A 76 24.26 11.82 -13.80
N ALA A 77 24.97 10.72 -14.08
CA ALA A 77 25.92 10.67 -15.19
C ALA A 77 25.24 10.85 -16.56
N MET A 78 24.04 10.29 -16.73
CA MET A 78 23.27 10.44 -17.96
C MET A 78 22.67 11.84 -18.13
N VAL A 79 22.27 12.52 -17.04
CA VAL A 79 21.85 13.93 -17.10
C VAL A 79 23.00 14.80 -17.57
N GLU A 80 24.19 14.65 -16.98
CA GLU A 80 25.40 15.37 -17.39
C GLU A 80 25.72 15.13 -18.88
N PHE A 81 25.58 13.89 -19.35
CA PHE A 81 25.71 13.57 -20.78
C PHE A 81 24.64 14.23 -21.65
N MET A 82 23.37 14.16 -21.27
CA MET A 82 22.26 14.70 -22.06
C MET A 82 22.30 16.23 -22.16
N GLU A 83 22.79 16.91 -21.12
CA GLU A 83 22.87 18.38 -21.03
C GLU A 83 24.19 18.96 -21.53
N SER A 84 25.18 18.12 -21.85
CA SER A 84 26.45 18.58 -22.41
C SER A 84 26.27 19.26 -23.78
N GLU A 85 26.70 20.53 -23.88
CA GLU A 85 26.72 21.29 -25.13
C GLU A 85 28.01 20.98 -25.90
N GLY A 86 27.93 20.25 -27.01
CA GLY A 86 28.97 20.18 -28.06
C GLY A 86 30.32 19.52 -27.73
N GLU A 87 30.75 19.41 -26.46
CA GLU A 87 32.11 18.99 -26.10
C GLU A 87 32.39 17.48 -26.26
N LEU A 88 31.35 16.63 -26.25
CA LEU A 88 31.55 15.17 -26.36
C LEU A 88 31.74 14.66 -27.80
N ILE A 89 31.41 15.48 -28.81
CA ILE A 89 31.63 15.17 -30.23
C ILE A 89 33.14 15.19 -30.55
N GLU A 90 33.94 15.99 -29.85
CA GLU A 90 35.41 15.98 -29.98
C GLU A 90 36.04 14.64 -29.55
N SER A 91 35.41 13.90 -28.64
CA SER A 91 35.92 12.60 -28.21
C SER A 91 35.61 11.45 -29.19
N ASP A 92 34.57 11.59 -30.01
CA ASP A 92 34.24 10.64 -31.08
C ASP A 92 35.12 10.85 -32.33
N LEU A 93 35.58 12.09 -32.57
CA LEU A 93 36.56 12.41 -33.61
C LEU A 93 37.92 11.70 -33.41
N VAL A 94 38.23 11.29 -32.17
CA VAL A 94 39.46 10.54 -31.83
C VAL A 94 39.32 9.04 -32.14
N LEU A 95 38.10 8.52 -32.30
CA LEU A 95 37.82 7.08 -32.44
C LEU A 95 37.59 6.61 -33.88
N ASN A 96 37.61 7.49 -34.89
CA ASN A 96 37.36 7.16 -36.31
C ASN A 96 36.05 6.37 -36.54
N GLU A 97 35.06 6.50 -35.65
CA GLU A 97 33.77 5.81 -35.74
C GLU A 97 32.64 6.83 -35.79
N GLU A 98 31.78 6.77 -36.80
CA GLU A 98 30.64 7.68 -36.90
C GLU A 98 29.61 7.44 -35.78
N PRO A 99 29.09 8.49 -35.13
CA PRO A 99 28.08 8.36 -34.08
C PRO A 99 26.70 8.06 -34.67
N ALA A 100 25.84 7.38 -33.89
CA ALA A 100 24.42 7.20 -34.19
C ALA A 100 23.67 8.53 -33.98
N ALA A 101 23.85 9.44 -34.95
CA ALA A 101 23.46 10.84 -34.82
C ALA A 101 21.94 11.01 -34.72
N ARG A 102 21.16 10.19 -35.45
CA ARG A 102 19.70 10.22 -35.39
C ARG A 102 19.21 9.75 -34.03
N LEU A 103 19.72 8.62 -33.53
CA LEU A 103 19.40 8.12 -32.19
C LEU A 103 19.68 9.21 -31.13
N LEU A 104 20.88 9.80 -31.14
CA LEU A 104 21.24 10.81 -30.16
C LEU A 104 20.31 12.03 -30.20
N ALA A 105 20.00 12.53 -31.41
CA ALA A 105 19.08 13.65 -31.59
C ALA A 105 17.67 13.33 -31.04
N GLN A 106 17.16 12.14 -31.34
CA GLN A 106 15.86 11.66 -30.86
C GLN A 106 15.81 11.53 -29.33
N MET A 107 16.85 10.95 -28.71
CA MET A 107 16.91 10.82 -27.25
C MET A 107 16.99 12.17 -26.56
N ARG A 108 17.75 13.13 -27.11
CA ARG A 108 17.83 14.49 -26.58
C ARG A 108 16.51 15.26 -26.73
N ALA A 109 15.80 15.09 -27.85
CA ALA A 109 14.47 15.66 -28.04
C ALA A 109 13.48 15.12 -27.00
N TYR A 110 13.43 13.80 -26.82
CA TYR A 110 12.61 13.15 -25.80
C TYR A 110 12.92 13.70 -24.39
N TYR A 111 14.21 13.72 -24.01
CA TYR A 111 14.67 14.21 -22.71
C TYR A 111 14.26 15.67 -22.46
N LYS A 112 14.43 16.54 -23.46
CA LYS A 112 14.06 17.96 -23.38
C LYS A 112 12.55 18.15 -23.22
N ALA A 113 11.73 17.40 -23.96
CA ALA A 113 10.28 17.44 -23.79
C ALA A 113 9.86 16.98 -22.39
N CYS A 114 10.43 15.88 -21.90
CA CYS A 114 10.13 15.35 -20.58
C CYS A 114 10.45 16.34 -19.45
N THR A 115 11.54 17.10 -19.57
CA THR A 115 12.01 18.00 -18.50
C THR A 115 11.38 19.40 -18.54
N LYS A 116 10.94 19.88 -19.72
CA LYS A 116 10.48 21.28 -19.90
C LYS A 116 8.97 21.44 -19.98
N ASP A 117 8.27 20.48 -20.56
CA ASP A 117 6.81 20.51 -20.60
C ASP A 117 6.29 20.43 -19.16
N GLN A 118 5.40 21.35 -18.75
CA GLN A 118 4.91 21.46 -17.36
C GLN A 118 3.46 20.98 -17.19
N GLU A 119 2.63 21.05 -18.22
CA GLU A 119 1.23 20.58 -18.18
C GLU A 119 1.00 19.50 -19.24
N ILE A 120 0.71 18.27 -18.80
CA ILE A 120 0.23 17.23 -19.70
C ILE A 120 -1.27 17.38 -19.80
N ASP A 121 -1.74 17.83 -20.96
CA ASP A 121 -3.16 17.75 -21.27
C ASP A 121 -3.54 16.28 -21.51
N TRP A 122 -4.22 15.70 -20.52
CA TRP A 122 -4.80 14.36 -20.61
C TRP A 122 -6.21 14.38 -21.18
N SER A 123 -6.76 15.57 -21.49
CA SER A 123 -8.05 15.72 -22.12
C SER A 123 -7.92 15.29 -23.58
N GLU A 124 -8.44 14.09 -23.84
CA GLU A 124 -8.54 13.49 -25.17
C GLU A 124 -7.23 13.57 -25.96
N ALA A 125 -6.29 12.67 -25.68
CA ALA A 125 -5.30 12.31 -26.70
C ALA A 125 -6.09 12.00 -27.98
N ASP A 126 -5.95 12.86 -29.00
CA ASP A 126 -6.67 12.87 -30.27
C ASP A 126 -6.37 11.59 -31.08
N LEU A 127 -6.79 10.44 -30.56
CA LEU A 127 -6.92 9.21 -31.32
C LEU A 127 -8.24 9.34 -32.06
N HIS A 128 -8.17 9.97 -33.23
CA HIS A 128 -9.26 10.00 -34.19
C HIS A 128 -9.67 8.56 -34.53
N SER A 129 -10.69 8.03 -33.85
CA SER A 129 -11.34 6.78 -34.25
C SER A 129 -12.41 7.12 -35.29
N LEU A 130 -12.06 6.99 -36.56
CA LEU A 130 -13.03 6.75 -37.63
C LEU A 130 -13.78 5.47 -37.27
N GLU A 131 -15.10 5.56 -37.06
CA GLU A 131 -15.95 4.46 -36.58
C GLU A 131 -15.76 3.17 -37.40
N PRO A 132 -15.24 2.07 -36.82
CA PRO A 132 -15.37 0.77 -37.44
C PRO A 132 -16.52 0.00 -36.81
N ASN A 133 -17.02 -0.96 -37.57
CA ASN A 133 -18.12 -1.81 -37.16
C ASN A 133 -17.71 -2.96 -36.20
N ASP A 134 -16.41 -3.11 -35.88
CA ASP A 134 -15.81 -4.28 -35.22
C ASP A 134 -14.91 -3.89 -34.03
N TRP A 135 -15.17 -4.47 -32.85
CA TRP A 135 -14.44 -4.18 -31.62
C TRP A 135 -13.01 -4.73 -31.61
N ALA A 136 -12.76 -5.85 -32.31
CA ALA A 136 -11.44 -6.46 -32.37
C ALA A 136 -10.48 -5.54 -33.13
N LEU A 137 -10.96 -4.99 -34.25
CA LEU A 137 -10.22 -4.00 -35.05
C LEU A 137 -9.90 -2.73 -34.24
N GLU A 138 -10.87 -2.21 -33.48
CA GLU A 138 -10.63 -1.07 -32.59
C GLU A 138 -9.58 -1.40 -31.52
N THR A 139 -9.65 -2.59 -30.92
CA THR A 139 -8.65 -3.05 -29.94
C THR A 139 -7.25 -3.10 -30.56
N ALA A 140 -7.11 -3.58 -31.80
CA ALA A 140 -5.84 -3.63 -32.51
C ALA A 140 -5.22 -2.23 -32.74
N LYS A 141 -6.04 -1.21 -33.03
CA LYS A 141 -5.55 0.17 -33.16
C LYS A 141 -4.91 0.70 -31.87
N PHE A 142 -5.55 0.43 -30.73
CA PHE A 142 -4.96 0.80 -29.43
C PHE A 142 -3.72 -0.06 -29.11
N ARG A 143 -3.73 -1.34 -29.50
CA ARG A 143 -2.57 -2.23 -29.35
C ARG A 143 -1.34 -1.70 -30.07
N ARG A 144 -1.49 -1.12 -31.28
CA ARG A 144 -0.40 -0.46 -32.01
C ARG A 144 0.29 0.65 -31.22
N HIS A 145 -0.40 1.26 -30.25
CA HIS A 145 0.13 2.27 -29.34
C HIS A 145 0.51 1.72 -27.96
N GLY A 146 0.80 0.40 -27.87
CA GLY A 146 1.29 -0.26 -26.67
C GLY A 146 0.22 -0.77 -25.70
N LEU A 147 -1.07 -0.53 -25.96
CA LEU A 147 -2.13 -1.00 -25.06
C LEU A 147 -2.34 -2.51 -25.20
N ASN A 148 -1.94 -3.28 -24.19
CA ASN A 148 -2.08 -4.73 -24.14
C ASN A 148 -2.82 -5.19 -22.88
N ALA A 149 -3.23 -6.46 -22.81
CA ALA A 149 -3.89 -7.08 -21.66
C ALA A 149 -5.15 -6.31 -21.19
N VAL A 150 -5.94 -5.83 -22.15
CA VAL A 150 -7.24 -5.19 -21.89
C VAL A 150 -8.36 -6.23 -21.88
N PHE A 151 -8.48 -6.97 -22.98
CA PHE A 151 -9.43 -8.06 -23.13
C PHE A 151 -8.73 -9.42 -23.20
N PHE A 152 -7.54 -9.46 -23.79
CA PHE A 152 -6.64 -10.59 -23.79
C PHE A 152 -5.20 -10.06 -23.85
N ASP A 153 -4.25 -10.88 -23.43
CA ASP A 153 -2.83 -10.62 -23.58
C ASP A 153 -2.37 -11.18 -24.94
N GLU A 154 -1.76 -10.31 -25.74
CA GLU A 154 -1.13 -10.64 -27.01
C GLU A 154 0.35 -10.28 -26.93
N ARG A 155 1.21 -11.27 -27.10
CA ARG A 155 2.66 -11.07 -27.10
C ARG A 155 3.34 -11.95 -28.14
N VAL A 156 4.37 -11.40 -28.77
CA VAL A 156 5.28 -12.18 -29.61
C VAL A 156 6.36 -12.75 -28.71
N ASP A 157 6.47 -14.08 -28.71
CA ASP A 157 7.48 -14.83 -27.95
C ASP A 157 7.96 -16.02 -28.79
N VAL A 158 8.67 -16.96 -28.20
CA VAL A 158 9.13 -18.19 -28.86
C VAL A 158 8.19 -19.37 -28.61
N GLU A 159 8.15 -20.31 -29.55
CA GLU A 159 7.40 -21.57 -29.40
C GLU A 159 7.97 -22.37 -28.23
N THR A 160 7.09 -23.00 -27.44
CA THR A 160 7.45 -23.76 -26.24
C THR A 160 8.51 -24.85 -26.51
N ASN A 161 8.48 -25.44 -27.72
CA ASN A 161 9.37 -26.52 -28.15
C ASN A 161 10.41 -26.12 -29.21
N ASP A 162 10.42 -24.85 -29.66
CA ASP A 162 11.40 -24.28 -30.58
C ASP A 162 11.71 -22.83 -30.18
N SER A 163 12.75 -22.67 -29.36
CA SER A 163 13.24 -21.40 -28.80
C SER A 163 13.69 -20.38 -29.85
N LEU A 164 13.73 -20.77 -31.14
CA LEU A 164 14.08 -19.90 -32.25
C LEU A 164 12.89 -19.56 -33.14
N ARG A 165 11.72 -20.16 -32.93
CA ARG A 165 10.56 -19.90 -33.77
C ARG A 165 9.66 -18.84 -33.11
N PRO A 166 9.49 -17.66 -33.71
CA PRO A 166 8.58 -16.67 -33.18
C PRO A 166 7.13 -17.12 -33.35
N VAL A 167 6.35 -16.97 -32.29
CA VAL A 167 4.91 -17.27 -32.24
C VAL A 167 4.17 -16.11 -31.57
N VAL A 168 2.88 -15.97 -31.86
CA VAL A 168 2.01 -15.07 -31.12
C VAL A 168 1.36 -15.86 -30.00
N GLN A 169 1.60 -15.47 -28.77
CA GLN A 169 0.93 -16.05 -27.61
C GLN A 169 -0.32 -15.25 -27.27
N LEU A 170 -1.45 -15.95 -27.16
CA LEU A 170 -2.76 -15.39 -26.81
C LEU A 170 -3.26 -16.05 -25.54
N LYS A 171 -3.54 -15.24 -24.51
CA LYS A 171 -4.00 -15.76 -23.22
C LYS A 171 -4.94 -14.80 -22.50
N MET A 172 -5.65 -15.31 -21.50
CA MET A 172 -6.41 -14.47 -20.58
C MET A 172 -5.50 -13.47 -19.88
N PRO A 173 -5.92 -12.21 -19.65
CA PRO A 173 -5.12 -11.24 -18.91
C PRO A 173 -4.77 -11.74 -17.50
N ALA A 174 -3.52 -11.49 -17.07
CA ALA A 174 -3.12 -11.72 -15.69
C ALA A 174 -3.92 -10.81 -14.74
N LEU A 175 -4.15 -11.25 -13.50
CA LEU A 175 -4.75 -10.40 -12.46
C LEU A 175 -3.89 -9.14 -12.32
N SER A 176 -4.44 -8.00 -12.74
CA SER A 176 -3.77 -6.71 -12.59
C SER A 176 -3.64 -6.36 -11.11
N ASN A 177 -2.47 -6.64 -10.53
CA ASN A 177 -2.15 -6.28 -9.14
C ASN A 177 -1.97 -4.75 -8.95
N ASN A 178 -1.81 -3.98 -10.04
CA ASN A 178 -1.35 -2.59 -9.97
C ASN A 178 -2.45 -1.54 -10.18
N TYR A 179 -3.69 -1.91 -10.49
CA TYR A 179 -4.74 -0.90 -10.61
C TYR A 179 -6.17 -1.44 -10.45
N SER A 180 -6.90 -0.87 -9.49
CA SER A 180 -8.36 -1.03 -9.43
C SER A 180 -8.99 -0.15 -10.50
N GLU A 181 -9.41 -0.73 -11.62
CA GLU A 181 -10.19 -0.07 -12.66
C GLU A 181 -11.40 0.69 -12.09
N ARG A 182 -11.97 0.21 -10.97
CA ARG A 182 -13.01 0.90 -10.20
C ARG A 182 -12.56 2.28 -9.70
N ARG A 183 -11.29 2.47 -9.35
CA ARG A 183 -10.74 3.77 -8.93
C ARG A 183 -10.60 4.74 -10.11
N ALA A 184 -10.24 4.27 -11.31
CA ALA A 184 -10.30 5.12 -12.52
C ALA A 184 -11.74 5.51 -12.84
N LEU A 185 -12.67 4.56 -12.73
CA LEU A 185 -14.08 4.80 -12.97
C LEU A 185 -14.66 5.83 -12.00
N GLN A 186 -14.32 5.76 -10.71
CA GLN A 186 -14.74 6.74 -9.70
C GLN A 186 -14.23 8.16 -9.99
N VAL A 187 -13.03 8.30 -10.57
CA VAL A 187 -12.49 9.60 -10.99
C VAL A 187 -13.25 10.13 -12.22
N LEU A 188 -13.62 9.27 -13.17
CA LEU A 188 -14.43 9.64 -14.33
C LEU A 188 -15.88 9.99 -13.97
N GLN A 189 -16.49 9.30 -12.99
CA GLN A 189 -17.86 9.56 -12.50
C GLN A 189 -18.05 11.00 -12.03
N ARG A 190 -16.99 11.66 -11.53
CA ARG A 190 -17.07 13.07 -11.11
C ARG A 190 -17.19 14.05 -12.28
N ASN A 191 -16.78 13.65 -13.49
CA ASN A 191 -16.69 14.54 -14.66
C ASN A 191 -17.72 14.20 -15.76
N HIS A 192 -18.21 12.96 -15.85
CA HIS A 192 -19.18 12.55 -16.87
C HIS A 192 -20.26 11.61 -16.30
N SER A 193 -21.52 12.05 -16.26
CA SER A 193 -22.61 11.35 -15.56
C SER A 193 -23.35 10.27 -16.37
N GLY A 194 -23.29 10.30 -17.70
CA GLY A 194 -24.12 9.42 -18.57
C GLY A 194 -23.42 8.17 -19.13
N SER A 195 -22.10 8.17 -19.26
CA SER A 195 -21.35 7.10 -19.97
C SER A 195 -20.71 6.06 -19.05
N VAL A 196 -20.73 6.28 -17.74
CA VAL A 196 -19.95 5.47 -16.79
C VAL A 196 -20.67 4.19 -16.35
N GLU A 197 -22.01 4.15 -16.38
CA GLU A 197 -22.75 2.94 -16.00
C GLU A 197 -22.43 1.76 -16.94
N GLY A 198 -22.35 2.03 -18.26
CA GLY A 198 -21.99 1.02 -19.25
C GLY A 198 -20.58 0.45 -19.04
N ILE A 199 -19.61 1.31 -18.72
CA ILE A 199 -18.23 0.87 -18.47
C ILE A 199 -18.15 0.07 -17.16
N SER A 200 -18.83 0.53 -16.10
CA SER A 200 -18.84 -0.19 -14.82
C SER A 200 -19.40 -1.61 -15.00
N ARG A 201 -20.50 -1.73 -15.74
CA ARG A 201 -21.09 -3.03 -16.07
C ARG A 201 -20.14 -3.92 -16.85
N LEU A 202 -19.48 -3.37 -17.89
CA LEU A 202 -18.49 -4.11 -18.68
C LEU A 202 -17.33 -4.61 -17.80
N VAL A 203 -16.79 -3.76 -16.91
CA VAL A 203 -15.70 -4.14 -16.00
C VAL A 203 -16.11 -5.26 -15.05
N ASP A 204 -17.31 -5.19 -14.47
CA ASP A 204 -17.80 -6.26 -13.60
C ASP A 204 -18.02 -7.58 -14.38
N GLN A 205 -18.53 -7.50 -15.62
CA GLN A 205 -18.70 -8.67 -16.50
C GLN A 205 -17.36 -9.30 -16.90
N LEU A 206 -16.35 -8.50 -17.27
CA LEU A 206 -15.01 -8.98 -17.59
C LEU A 206 -14.36 -9.69 -16.39
N ARG A 207 -14.48 -9.12 -15.19
CA ARG A 207 -13.97 -9.74 -13.96
C ARG A 207 -14.65 -11.06 -13.62
N GLN A 208 -15.97 -11.12 -13.77
CA GLN A 208 -16.71 -12.37 -13.58
C GLN A 208 -16.26 -13.43 -14.59
N LEU A 209 -16.03 -13.03 -15.84
CA LEU A 209 -15.55 -13.92 -16.89
C LEU A 209 -14.13 -14.43 -16.61
N GLU A 210 -13.21 -13.55 -16.22
CA GLU A 210 -11.84 -13.92 -15.83
C GLU A 210 -11.82 -14.83 -14.60
N ALA A 211 -12.67 -14.58 -13.60
CA ALA A 211 -12.76 -15.41 -12.41
C ALA A 211 -13.33 -16.81 -12.72
N LYS A 212 -14.30 -16.89 -13.64
CA LYS A 212 -14.93 -18.14 -14.07
C LYS A 212 -13.94 -19.09 -14.74
N HIS A 213 -13.04 -18.57 -15.57
CA HIS A 213 -12.13 -19.38 -16.41
C HIS A 213 -10.71 -19.48 -15.85
N ARG A 214 -10.44 -18.94 -14.66
CA ARG A 214 -9.10 -18.96 -14.07
C ARG A 214 -8.68 -20.38 -13.68
N GLN A 215 -7.55 -20.82 -14.25
CA GLN A 215 -6.90 -22.09 -13.96
C GLN A 215 -5.44 -21.82 -13.55
N GLU A 216 -4.85 -22.70 -12.73
CA GLU A 216 -3.45 -22.58 -12.32
C GLU A 216 -2.48 -22.88 -13.47
N GLU A 217 -2.79 -23.86 -14.32
CA GLU A 217 -1.99 -24.26 -15.49
C GLU A 217 -2.92 -24.50 -16.69
N PRO A 218 -3.25 -23.46 -17.48
CA PRO A 218 -4.13 -23.61 -18.63
C PRO A 218 -3.44 -24.38 -19.77
N LEU A 219 -4.20 -25.22 -20.47
CA LEU A 219 -3.70 -25.97 -21.63
C LEU A 219 -3.36 -24.99 -22.78
N VAL A 220 -2.14 -25.09 -23.31
CA VAL A 220 -1.67 -24.33 -24.47
C VAL A 220 -1.84 -25.14 -25.74
N GLN A 221 -2.38 -24.52 -26.79
CA GLN A 221 -2.57 -25.13 -28.11
C GLN A 221 -1.90 -24.29 -29.19
N SER A 222 -1.19 -24.93 -30.12
CA SER A 222 -0.52 -24.26 -31.24
C SER A 222 -1.36 -24.39 -32.51
N TRP A 223 -1.74 -23.25 -33.10
CA TRP A 223 -2.71 -23.14 -34.20
C TRP A 223 -2.23 -22.23 -35.32
N SER A 224 -2.67 -22.50 -36.55
CA SER A 224 -2.60 -21.54 -37.65
C SER A 224 -3.68 -20.45 -37.51
N LEU A 225 -3.59 -19.35 -38.26
CA LEU A 225 -4.65 -18.33 -38.28
C LEU A 225 -6.01 -18.91 -38.71
N ALA A 226 -6.02 -19.90 -39.61
CA ALA A 226 -7.25 -20.56 -40.05
C ALA A 226 -7.86 -21.39 -38.92
N ASP A 227 -7.04 -22.15 -38.21
CA ASP A 227 -7.48 -22.95 -37.05
C ASP A 227 -7.96 -22.05 -35.91
N LEU A 228 -7.25 -20.95 -35.64
CA LEU A 228 -7.65 -19.95 -34.64
C LEU A 228 -9.04 -19.39 -34.95
N THR A 229 -9.26 -19.00 -36.21
CA THR A 229 -10.55 -18.46 -36.68
C THR A 229 -11.66 -19.51 -36.66
N GLN A 230 -11.34 -20.77 -36.92
CA GLN A 230 -12.30 -21.87 -36.85
C GLN A 230 -12.68 -22.22 -35.41
N ASN A 231 -11.71 -22.22 -34.49
CA ASN A 231 -11.92 -22.63 -33.10
C ASN A 231 -12.47 -21.51 -32.22
N ILE A 232 -12.20 -20.24 -32.55
CA ILE A 232 -12.71 -19.05 -31.83
C ILE A 232 -13.30 -18.07 -32.87
N PRO A 233 -14.46 -18.39 -33.48
CA PRO A 233 -15.06 -17.59 -34.53
C PRO A 233 -15.66 -16.26 -34.04
N GLU A 234 -15.86 -16.09 -32.73
CA GLU A 234 -16.49 -14.89 -32.16
C GLU A 234 -15.59 -13.64 -32.20
N ILE A 235 -14.30 -13.81 -32.51
CA ILE A 235 -13.32 -12.73 -32.62
C ILE A 235 -12.82 -12.66 -34.07
N ASN A 236 -12.85 -11.46 -34.67
CA ASN A 236 -12.29 -11.24 -36.01
C ASN A 236 -10.75 -11.18 -35.98
N TRP A 237 -10.11 -12.34 -35.82
CA TRP A 237 -8.66 -12.47 -35.74
C TRP A 237 -7.95 -11.96 -36.99
N GLN A 238 -8.51 -12.21 -38.17
CA GLN A 238 -7.96 -11.72 -39.43
C GLN A 238 -7.92 -10.19 -39.47
N GLY A 239 -9.02 -9.54 -39.06
CA GLY A 239 -9.07 -8.07 -38.96
C GLY A 239 -8.11 -7.52 -37.91
N TYR A 240 -8.05 -8.16 -36.74
CA TYR A 240 -7.15 -7.77 -35.65
C TYR A 240 -5.68 -7.76 -36.08
N PHE A 241 -5.18 -8.89 -36.60
CA PHE A 241 -3.77 -9.01 -36.96
C PHE A 241 -3.41 -8.26 -38.25
N HIS A 242 -4.36 -8.08 -39.17
CA HIS A 242 -4.11 -7.25 -40.36
C HIS A 242 -3.88 -5.77 -39.96
N GLU A 243 -4.66 -5.23 -39.03
CA GLU A 243 -4.45 -3.89 -38.49
C GLU A 243 -3.13 -3.78 -37.71
N LEU A 244 -2.84 -4.75 -36.85
CA LEU A 244 -1.65 -4.70 -36.00
C LEU A 244 -0.33 -4.84 -36.79
N LEU A 245 -0.28 -5.76 -37.75
CA LEU A 245 0.96 -6.14 -38.43
C LEU A 245 1.19 -5.42 -39.76
N SER A 246 0.13 -4.90 -40.40
CA SER A 246 0.19 -4.25 -41.72
C SER A 246 0.93 -5.10 -42.78
N GLY A 247 0.85 -6.43 -42.70
CA GLY A 247 1.69 -7.38 -43.48
C GLY A 247 1.05 -8.74 -43.75
N HIS A 248 1.81 -9.65 -44.37
CA HIS A 248 1.38 -11.04 -44.65
C HIS A 248 1.33 -11.87 -43.36
N LEU A 249 0.19 -12.51 -43.09
CA LEU A 249 -0.04 -13.37 -41.92
C LEU A 249 0.21 -14.85 -42.19
N GLU A 250 0.67 -15.18 -43.40
CA GLU A 250 0.87 -16.55 -43.83
C GLU A 250 2.08 -17.18 -43.13
N GLY A 251 1.87 -18.34 -42.49
CA GLY A 251 2.92 -19.06 -41.76
C GLY A 251 3.13 -18.61 -40.31
N VAL A 252 2.38 -17.62 -39.81
CA VAL A 252 2.37 -17.25 -38.39
C VAL A 252 1.64 -18.32 -37.58
N LEU A 253 2.25 -18.73 -36.46
CA LEU A 253 1.63 -19.62 -35.48
C LEU A 253 1.16 -18.85 -34.25
N PHE A 254 0.08 -19.36 -33.67
CA PHE A 254 -0.55 -18.83 -32.47
C PHE A 254 -0.54 -19.90 -31.38
N GLU A 255 0.11 -19.61 -30.26
CA GLU A 255 0.00 -20.41 -29.04
C GLU A 255 -1.11 -19.82 -28.17
N VAL A 256 -2.22 -20.53 -28.05
CA VAL A 256 -3.43 -20.05 -27.40
C VAL A 256 -3.67 -20.83 -26.13
N SER A 257 -3.82 -20.12 -25.01
CA SER A 257 -4.39 -20.65 -23.77
C SER A 257 -5.80 -20.09 -23.54
N ASP A 258 -6.53 -20.66 -22.58
CA ASP A 258 -7.82 -20.12 -22.12
C ASP A 258 -8.86 -19.99 -23.27
N VAL A 259 -8.93 -20.99 -24.15
CA VAL A 259 -9.78 -20.97 -25.36
C VAL A 259 -11.24 -20.63 -25.03
N ASP A 260 -11.80 -21.22 -23.97
CA ASP A 260 -13.20 -21.01 -23.59
C ASP A 260 -13.45 -19.59 -23.04
N TYR A 261 -12.46 -18.99 -22.38
CA TYR A 261 -12.50 -17.58 -22.00
C TYR A 261 -12.60 -16.69 -23.25
N LEU A 262 -11.74 -16.92 -24.25
CA LEU A 262 -11.71 -16.10 -25.47
C LEU A 262 -13.01 -16.19 -26.27
N ARG A 263 -13.67 -17.36 -26.32
CA ARG A 263 -14.98 -17.52 -26.96
C ARG A 263 -16.07 -16.69 -26.25
N GLU A 264 -16.19 -16.87 -24.94
CA GLU A 264 -17.19 -16.13 -24.14
C GLU A 264 -16.92 -14.63 -24.10
N LEU A 265 -15.65 -14.22 -24.13
CA LEU A 265 -15.22 -12.84 -24.27
C LEU A 265 -15.71 -12.23 -25.59
N GLY A 266 -15.53 -12.94 -26.70
CA GLY A 266 -16.01 -12.51 -28.01
C GLY A 266 -17.53 -12.26 -28.02
N GLN A 267 -18.29 -13.16 -27.38
CA GLN A 267 -19.75 -13.03 -27.22
C GLN A 267 -20.16 -11.86 -26.33
N LEU A 268 -19.43 -11.65 -25.22
CA LEU A 268 -19.66 -10.51 -24.33
C LEU A 268 -19.44 -9.18 -25.05
N LEU A 269 -18.34 -9.06 -25.79
CA LEU A 269 -17.97 -7.82 -26.48
C LEU A 269 -18.84 -7.58 -27.73
N SER A 270 -19.29 -8.62 -28.43
CA SER A 270 -20.27 -8.46 -29.52
C SER A 270 -21.62 -7.91 -29.03
N ASN A 271 -22.00 -8.21 -27.78
CA ASN A 271 -23.24 -7.74 -27.17
C ASN A 271 -23.08 -6.40 -26.43
N THR A 272 -21.86 -5.88 -26.31
CA THR A 272 -21.57 -4.62 -25.63
C THR A 272 -21.64 -3.46 -26.61
N SER A 273 -22.15 -2.31 -26.16
CA SER A 273 -22.26 -1.14 -27.03
C SER A 273 -20.87 -0.62 -27.46
N ARG A 274 -20.75 -0.24 -28.73
CA ARG A 274 -19.47 0.22 -29.32
C ARG A 274 -18.90 1.46 -28.61
N SER A 275 -19.77 2.39 -28.22
CA SER A 275 -19.37 3.58 -27.47
C SER A 275 -18.81 3.22 -26.10
N THR A 276 -19.37 2.20 -25.43
CA THR A 276 -18.82 1.69 -24.17
C THR A 276 -17.43 1.08 -24.37
N ILE A 277 -17.24 0.25 -25.40
CA ILE A 277 -15.93 -0.39 -25.68
C ILE A 277 -14.87 0.67 -25.99
N ASN A 278 -15.17 1.62 -26.90
CA ASN A 278 -14.23 2.67 -27.27
C ASN A 278 -13.87 3.54 -26.06
N LEU A 279 -14.85 3.92 -25.25
CA LEU A 279 -14.60 4.69 -24.03
C LEU A 279 -13.78 3.91 -22.99
N TYR A 280 -14.01 2.59 -22.87
CA TYR A 280 -13.21 1.72 -22.00
C TYR A 280 -11.77 1.59 -22.51
N LEU A 281 -11.54 1.42 -23.81
CA LEU A 281 -10.20 1.39 -24.41
C LEU A 281 -9.46 2.73 -24.20
N ARG A 282 -10.14 3.86 -24.41
CA ARG A 282 -9.59 5.20 -24.11
C ARG A 282 -9.21 5.33 -22.65
N LEU A 283 -10.09 4.92 -21.73
CA LEU A 283 -9.81 4.92 -20.30
C LEU A 283 -8.57 4.09 -19.97
N ARG A 284 -8.47 2.87 -20.51
CA ARG A 284 -7.34 1.97 -20.29
C ARG A 284 -6.04 2.54 -20.87
N LEU A 285 -6.08 3.20 -22.03
CA LEU A 285 -4.92 3.90 -22.59
C LEU A 285 -4.50 5.08 -21.72
N THR A 286 -5.42 5.93 -21.27
CA THR A 286 -5.10 7.05 -20.37
C THR A 286 -4.45 6.56 -19.07
N VAL A 287 -4.92 5.43 -18.53
CA VAL A 287 -4.29 4.79 -17.36
C VAL A 287 -2.87 4.33 -17.69
N LEU A 288 -2.67 3.62 -18.80
CA LEU A 288 -1.34 3.18 -19.25
C LEU A 288 -0.37 4.35 -19.40
N LEU A 289 -0.78 5.43 -20.06
CA LEU A 289 0.06 6.60 -20.30
C LEU A 289 0.41 7.30 -18.98
N LYS A 290 -0.55 7.42 -18.06
CA LYS A 290 -0.32 8.02 -16.74
C LYS A 290 0.60 7.17 -15.86
N GLN A 291 0.49 5.84 -15.94
CA GLN A 291 1.36 4.91 -15.20
C GLN A 291 2.77 4.88 -15.79
N SER A 292 2.88 4.95 -17.12
CA SER A 292 4.17 4.96 -17.81
C SER A 292 4.90 6.28 -17.62
N ALA A 293 4.18 7.39 -17.47
CA ALA A 293 4.78 8.71 -17.24
C ALA A 293 5.42 8.82 -15.84
N PRO A 294 6.52 9.57 -15.68
CA PRO A 294 7.15 9.76 -14.38
C PRO A 294 6.24 10.62 -13.47
N ALA A 295 6.09 10.19 -12.21
CA ALA A 295 5.24 10.89 -11.23
C ALA A 295 5.65 12.35 -10.98
N MET A 296 6.95 12.64 -11.08
CA MET A 296 7.50 14.00 -11.10
C MET A 296 8.42 14.13 -12.31
N ARG A 297 8.28 15.20 -13.08
CA ARG A 297 9.12 15.49 -14.25
C ARG A 297 10.33 16.33 -13.83
N ASN A 298 11.48 15.69 -13.70
CA ASN A 298 12.77 16.31 -13.48
C ASN A 298 13.86 15.55 -14.27
N PRO A 299 15.06 16.13 -14.46
CA PRO A 299 16.15 15.50 -15.22
C PRO A 299 16.35 14.00 -14.93
N LYS A 300 16.48 13.63 -13.64
CA LYS A 300 16.79 12.26 -13.25
C LYS A 300 15.62 11.31 -13.46
N THR A 301 14.40 11.71 -13.10
CA THR A 301 13.21 10.87 -13.31
C THR A 301 12.91 10.68 -14.79
N CYS A 302 13.21 11.67 -15.63
CA CYS A 302 13.13 11.55 -17.08
C CYS A 302 14.15 10.54 -17.64
N ILE A 303 15.38 10.49 -17.11
CA ILE A 303 16.34 9.45 -17.48
C ILE A 303 15.84 8.05 -17.10
N HIS A 304 15.29 7.86 -15.90
CA HIS A 304 14.74 6.57 -15.48
C HIS A 304 13.56 6.14 -16.36
N HIS A 305 12.66 7.09 -16.66
CA HIS A 305 11.55 6.91 -17.59
C HIS A 305 12.03 6.46 -18.97
N MET A 306 12.99 7.19 -19.55
CA MET A 306 13.55 6.85 -20.86
C MET A 306 14.25 5.49 -20.85
N ARG A 307 14.90 5.10 -19.74
CA ARG A 307 15.51 3.77 -19.61
C ARG A 307 14.47 2.65 -19.65
N ALA A 308 13.30 2.84 -19.04
CA ALA A 308 12.19 1.88 -19.09
C ALA A 308 11.59 1.79 -20.50
N LEU A 309 11.30 2.94 -21.11
CA LEU A 309 10.56 3.01 -22.36
C LEU A 309 11.44 2.82 -23.62
N LEU A 310 12.70 3.24 -23.57
CA LEU A 310 13.66 3.23 -24.69
C LEU A 310 15.01 2.57 -24.28
N PRO A 311 14.99 1.32 -23.77
CA PRO A 311 16.16 0.70 -23.14
C PRO A 311 17.36 0.54 -24.07
N LEU A 312 17.14 0.18 -25.35
CA LEU A 312 18.24 -0.03 -26.31
C LEU A 312 19.08 1.24 -26.50
N GLY A 313 18.43 2.34 -26.86
CA GLY A 313 19.08 3.64 -27.09
C GLY A 313 19.76 4.16 -25.83
N MET A 314 19.12 4.04 -24.67
CA MET A 314 19.71 4.47 -23.40
C MET A 314 20.94 3.63 -23.01
N ASN A 315 20.87 2.29 -23.16
CA ASN A 315 22.01 1.41 -22.89
C ASN A 315 23.16 1.68 -23.87
N TYR A 316 22.88 1.93 -25.14
CA TYR A 316 23.89 2.22 -26.15
C TYR A 316 24.64 3.51 -25.79
N LEU A 317 23.90 4.60 -25.52
CA LEU A 317 24.48 5.89 -25.16
C LEU A 317 25.28 5.80 -23.85
N TYR A 318 24.76 5.11 -22.84
CA TYR A 318 25.48 4.89 -21.59
C TYR A 318 26.77 4.09 -21.81
N LYS A 319 26.71 2.96 -22.54
CA LYS A 319 27.88 2.13 -22.84
C LYS A 319 28.96 2.93 -23.57
N ARG A 320 28.56 3.64 -24.63
CA ARG A 320 29.44 4.38 -25.53
C ARG A 320 30.11 5.57 -24.86
N HIS A 321 29.37 6.36 -24.10
CA HIS A 321 29.87 7.67 -23.63
C HIS A 321 30.21 7.72 -22.14
N VAL A 322 29.54 6.93 -21.30
CA VAL A 322 29.71 6.98 -19.84
C VAL A 322 30.54 5.80 -19.34
N TYR A 323 30.22 4.58 -19.78
CA TYR A 323 30.80 3.33 -19.26
C TYR A 323 32.06 2.83 -20.02
N ARG A 324 32.43 3.49 -21.13
CA ARG A 324 33.48 3.03 -22.07
C ARG A 324 34.81 2.61 -21.44
N HIS A 325 35.27 3.32 -20.42
CA HIS A 325 36.58 3.08 -19.81
C HIS A 325 36.60 1.86 -18.87
N ARG A 326 35.43 1.37 -18.48
CA ARG A 326 35.26 0.23 -17.56
C ARG A 326 34.87 -1.06 -18.29
N ASP A 327 34.22 -0.96 -19.45
CA ASP A 327 33.62 -2.07 -20.18
C ASP A 327 34.54 -3.29 -20.34
N LEU A 328 35.75 -3.09 -20.86
CA LEU A 328 36.70 -4.19 -21.10
C LEU A 328 37.13 -4.89 -19.80
N LEU A 329 37.46 -4.11 -18.76
CA LEU A 329 38.01 -4.63 -17.51
C LEU A 329 36.93 -5.35 -16.71
N ASP A 330 35.77 -4.73 -16.58
CA ASP A 330 34.62 -5.28 -15.86
C ASP A 330 34.13 -6.55 -16.56
N THR A 331 33.95 -6.53 -17.90
CA THR A 331 33.53 -7.70 -18.68
C THR A 331 34.49 -8.87 -18.51
N LYS A 332 35.79 -8.62 -18.61
CA LYS A 332 36.81 -9.65 -18.41
C LYS A 332 36.68 -10.29 -17.03
N GLN A 333 36.45 -9.49 -15.99
CA GLN A 333 36.40 -10.03 -14.63
C GLN A 333 35.11 -10.79 -14.33
N LEU A 334 33.97 -10.34 -14.87
CA LEU A 334 32.70 -11.06 -14.77
C LEU A 334 32.78 -12.44 -15.44
N LEU A 335 33.40 -12.54 -16.62
CA LEU A 335 33.60 -13.82 -17.31
C LEU A 335 34.47 -14.77 -16.49
N LEU A 336 35.55 -14.29 -15.87
CA LEU A 336 36.41 -15.11 -15.00
C LEU A 336 35.67 -15.65 -13.77
N ILE A 337 34.84 -14.82 -13.13
CA ILE A 337 34.00 -15.24 -12.01
C ILE A 337 32.99 -16.29 -12.48
N PHE A 338 32.29 -16.03 -13.59
CA PHE A 338 31.28 -16.93 -14.15
C PHE A 338 31.84 -18.29 -14.55
N ASP A 339 32.99 -18.33 -15.23
CA ASP A 339 33.66 -19.58 -15.58
C ASP A 339 34.06 -20.38 -14.32
N SER A 340 34.52 -19.68 -13.27
CA SER A 340 34.84 -20.31 -11.99
C SER A 340 33.61 -20.94 -11.32
N LEU A 341 32.46 -20.24 -11.35
CA LEU A 341 31.18 -20.73 -10.86
C LEU A 341 30.72 -21.96 -11.66
N LYS A 342 30.82 -21.94 -12.99
CA LYS A 342 30.49 -23.08 -13.86
C LYS A 342 31.34 -24.31 -13.52
N ILE A 343 32.64 -24.12 -13.31
CA ILE A 343 33.54 -25.22 -12.93
C ILE A 343 33.12 -25.83 -11.59
N MET A 344 32.83 -25.00 -10.59
CA MET A 344 32.40 -25.48 -9.27
C MET A 344 31.04 -26.19 -9.35
N PHE A 345 30.06 -25.62 -10.05
CA PHE A 345 28.75 -26.23 -10.23
C PHE A 345 28.84 -27.56 -10.99
N GLY A 346 29.71 -27.64 -12.01
CA GLY A 346 30.01 -28.90 -12.71
C GLY A 346 30.56 -29.99 -11.78
N SER A 347 31.31 -29.62 -10.74
CA SER A 347 31.76 -30.57 -9.72
C SER A 347 30.59 -31.13 -8.88
N TYR A 348 29.56 -30.32 -8.60
CA TYR A 348 28.34 -30.79 -7.90
C TYR A 348 27.56 -31.76 -8.76
N LEU A 349 27.42 -31.47 -10.06
CA LEU A 349 26.77 -32.36 -11.01
C LEU A 349 27.52 -33.69 -11.12
N ASN A 350 28.86 -33.67 -11.20
CA ASN A 350 29.69 -34.88 -11.20
C ASN A 350 29.56 -35.71 -9.92
N ALA A 351 29.36 -35.07 -8.76
CA ALA A 351 29.08 -35.78 -7.51
C ALA A 351 27.71 -36.49 -7.52
N ASN A 352 26.82 -36.11 -8.43
CA ASN A 352 25.54 -36.74 -8.74
C ASN A 352 24.69 -37.09 -7.49
N ARG A 353 24.56 -36.14 -6.56
CA ARG A 353 23.82 -36.34 -5.29
C ARG A 353 22.34 -36.66 -5.50
N LEU A 354 21.77 -36.24 -6.64
CA LEU A 354 20.38 -36.52 -7.03
C LEU A 354 20.20 -37.90 -7.68
N GLN A 355 21.28 -38.65 -7.89
CA GLN A 355 21.28 -40.00 -8.49
C GLN A 355 20.66 -40.00 -9.90
N LEU A 356 20.98 -38.97 -10.70
CA LEU A 356 20.54 -38.85 -12.08
C LEU A 356 21.13 -39.97 -12.94
N SER A 357 20.39 -40.41 -13.96
CA SER A 357 20.90 -41.33 -14.97
C SER A 357 22.03 -40.70 -15.79
N ALA A 358 22.79 -41.50 -16.54
CA ALA A 358 23.85 -40.98 -17.41
C ALA A 358 23.33 -39.99 -18.46
N GLU A 359 22.13 -40.24 -19.01
CA GLU A 359 21.45 -39.36 -19.96
C GLU A 359 21.04 -38.04 -19.31
N GLN A 360 20.40 -38.10 -18.14
CA GLN A 360 19.99 -36.93 -17.36
C GLN A 360 21.19 -36.08 -16.91
N LEU A 361 22.28 -36.72 -16.51
CA LEU A 361 23.53 -36.03 -16.15
C LEU A 361 24.15 -35.35 -17.37
N SER A 362 24.16 -36.02 -18.53
CA SER A 362 24.63 -35.42 -19.79
C SER A 362 23.79 -34.21 -20.19
N TYR A 363 22.47 -34.25 -19.98
CA TYR A 363 21.55 -33.14 -20.24
C TYR A 363 21.92 -31.89 -19.42
N VAL A 364 22.04 -32.01 -18.08
CA VAL A 364 22.39 -30.87 -17.22
C VAL A 364 23.82 -30.38 -17.46
N MET A 365 24.75 -31.27 -17.78
CA MET A 365 26.13 -30.90 -18.14
C MET A 365 26.22 -30.13 -19.45
N LYS A 366 25.48 -30.57 -20.50
CA LYS A 366 25.40 -29.84 -21.78
C LYS A 366 24.82 -28.44 -21.55
N LYS A 367 23.75 -28.35 -20.74
CA LYS A 367 23.13 -27.06 -20.38
C LYS A 367 24.09 -26.11 -19.69
N LEU A 368 24.77 -26.60 -18.65
CA LEU A 368 25.80 -25.81 -17.94
C LEU A 368 26.90 -25.35 -18.90
N GLY A 369 27.41 -26.26 -19.75
CA GLY A 369 28.47 -25.95 -20.71
C GLY A 369 28.09 -24.84 -21.69
N ALA A 370 26.88 -24.89 -22.23
CA ALA A 370 26.37 -23.93 -23.23
C ALA A 370 25.97 -22.57 -22.64
N MET A 371 25.80 -22.46 -21.32
CA MET A 371 25.33 -21.23 -20.68
C MET A 371 26.27 -20.05 -20.93
N LYS A 372 25.70 -18.89 -21.28
CA LYS A 372 26.41 -17.65 -21.62
C LYS A 372 26.20 -16.55 -20.58
N LEU A 373 27.16 -15.63 -20.53
CA LEU A 373 27.06 -14.39 -19.76
C LEU A 373 27.09 -13.20 -20.71
N ARG A 374 26.14 -12.28 -20.57
CA ARG A 374 26.03 -11.05 -21.35
C ARG A 374 26.17 -9.83 -20.44
N VAL A 375 27.03 -8.89 -20.82
CA VAL A 375 27.22 -7.61 -20.12
C VAL A 375 26.44 -6.52 -20.85
N GLY A 376 25.39 -6.01 -20.21
CA GLY A 376 24.40 -5.12 -20.78
C GLY A 376 23.38 -5.84 -21.68
N ASN A 377 22.21 -5.23 -21.86
CA ASN A 377 21.19 -5.70 -22.80
C ASN A 377 21.34 -4.98 -24.16
N LEU A 378 22.46 -5.21 -24.84
CA LEU A 378 22.77 -4.64 -26.16
C LEU A 378 23.04 -5.75 -27.17
N PRO A 379 22.60 -5.61 -28.43
CA PRO A 379 22.87 -6.59 -29.48
C PRO A 379 24.39 -6.78 -29.68
N GLU A 380 24.79 -7.91 -30.25
CA GLU A 380 26.19 -8.09 -30.68
C GLU A 380 26.59 -7.12 -31.79
N GLU A 381 25.62 -6.63 -32.57
CA GLU A 381 25.81 -5.59 -33.56
C GLU A 381 26.23 -4.26 -32.90
N THR A 382 27.39 -3.74 -33.33
CA THR A 382 27.98 -2.51 -32.80
C THR A 382 27.88 -1.34 -33.79
N SER A 383 27.41 -1.56 -35.02
CA SER A 383 27.31 -0.51 -36.03
C SER A 383 26.33 0.58 -35.63
N HIS A 384 26.74 1.84 -35.74
CA HIS A 384 25.87 3.01 -35.53
C HIS A 384 24.65 3.01 -36.44
N THR A 385 24.76 2.46 -37.65
CA THR A 385 23.65 2.38 -38.62
C THR A 385 22.50 1.51 -38.12
N PHE A 386 22.79 0.45 -37.37
CA PHE A 386 21.78 -0.41 -36.77
C PHE A 386 20.92 0.40 -35.80
N TYR A 387 21.56 1.17 -34.91
CA TYR A 387 20.87 1.98 -33.93
C TYR A 387 20.07 3.12 -34.59
N ASP A 388 20.62 3.79 -35.61
CA ASP A 388 19.87 4.83 -36.33
C ASP A 388 18.68 4.28 -37.13
N SER A 389 18.82 3.10 -37.74
CA SER A 389 17.72 2.42 -38.43
C SER A 389 16.65 1.94 -37.44
N HIS A 390 17.04 1.46 -36.27
CA HIS A 390 16.13 1.00 -35.24
C HIS A 390 15.14 2.10 -34.79
N TYR A 391 15.63 3.33 -34.70
CA TYR A 391 14.84 4.49 -34.29
C TYR A 391 14.29 5.32 -35.47
N GLU A 392 14.53 4.91 -36.73
CA GLU A 392 14.09 5.63 -37.93
C GLU A 392 12.56 5.84 -37.99
N SER A 393 11.82 4.85 -37.51
CA SER A 393 10.36 4.85 -37.55
C SER A 393 9.69 5.64 -36.42
N ALA A 394 10.47 6.21 -35.50
CA ALA A 394 10.00 7.08 -34.43
C ALA A 394 10.38 8.54 -34.71
N ASN A 395 9.54 9.47 -34.26
CA ASN A 395 9.78 10.91 -34.40
C ASN A 395 9.49 11.63 -33.08
N PHE A 396 10.51 11.74 -32.22
CA PHE A 396 10.36 12.45 -30.95
C PHE A 396 10.49 13.96 -31.13
N SER A 397 9.54 14.70 -30.54
CA SER A 397 9.52 16.15 -30.45
C SER A 397 10.22 16.63 -29.18
N ASP A 398 10.78 17.84 -29.19
CA ASP A 398 11.36 18.47 -28.00
C ASP A 398 10.36 19.27 -27.15
N SER A 399 9.09 19.30 -27.57
CA SER A 399 8.02 20.11 -26.97
C SER A 399 6.77 19.33 -26.58
N LEU A 400 6.55 18.13 -27.13
CA LEU A 400 5.35 17.32 -26.90
C LEU A 400 5.67 16.03 -26.15
N PHE A 401 5.63 16.05 -24.82
CA PHE A 401 5.99 14.87 -24.03
C PHE A 401 4.99 13.71 -24.19
N LEU A 402 3.68 13.99 -24.20
CA LEU A 402 2.66 12.96 -24.37
C LEU A 402 2.78 12.24 -25.72
N GLY A 403 3.00 13.02 -26.79
CA GLY A 403 3.25 12.48 -28.13
C GLY A 403 4.47 11.56 -28.17
N ASN A 404 5.53 11.92 -27.46
CA ASN A 404 6.74 11.09 -27.36
C ASN A 404 6.48 9.75 -26.65
N ILE A 405 5.67 9.73 -25.58
CA ILE A 405 5.30 8.48 -24.90
C ILE A 405 4.55 7.55 -25.87
N LEU A 406 3.55 8.08 -26.58
CA LEU A 406 2.79 7.32 -27.57
C LEU A 406 3.67 6.79 -28.70
N GLU A 407 4.58 7.61 -29.22
CA GLU A 407 5.50 7.18 -30.27
C GLU A 407 6.46 6.09 -29.77
N ALA A 408 6.96 6.21 -28.54
CA ALA A 408 7.84 5.22 -27.93
C ALA A 408 7.11 3.88 -27.69
N LEU A 409 5.87 3.90 -27.20
CA LEU A 409 5.03 2.70 -27.06
C LEU A 409 4.72 2.06 -28.43
N SER A 410 4.51 2.89 -29.45
CA SER A 410 4.26 2.43 -30.82
C SER A 410 5.48 1.78 -31.44
N LEU A 411 6.66 2.39 -31.24
CA LEU A 411 7.94 1.83 -31.63
C LEU A 411 8.16 0.46 -30.98
N ARG A 412 7.99 0.35 -29.65
CA ARG A 412 8.15 -0.93 -28.94
C ARG A 412 7.22 -2.02 -29.49
N THR A 413 5.94 -1.69 -29.66
CA THR A 413 4.96 -2.63 -30.21
C THR A 413 5.38 -3.09 -31.61
N ARG A 414 5.76 -2.17 -32.48
CA ARG A 414 6.23 -2.49 -33.84
C ARG A 414 7.40 -3.47 -33.80
N LEU A 415 8.43 -3.15 -33.02
CA LEU A 415 9.66 -3.94 -32.91
C LEU A 415 9.42 -5.35 -32.35
N GLN A 416 8.52 -5.50 -31.37
CA GLN A 416 8.12 -6.82 -30.86
C GLN A 416 7.52 -7.71 -31.97
N HIS A 417 6.85 -7.11 -32.94
CA HIS A 417 6.19 -7.82 -34.03
C HIS A 417 7.01 -7.89 -35.32
N ASP A 418 8.16 -7.22 -35.41
CA ASP A 418 8.93 -7.12 -36.64
C ASP A 418 9.37 -8.49 -37.17
N ALA A 419 9.68 -9.44 -36.28
CA ALA A 419 10.04 -10.80 -36.66
C ALA A 419 8.89 -11.48 -37.42
N LEU A 420 7.64 -11.26 -37.03
CA LEU A 420 6.47 -11.92 -37.64
C LEU A 420 6.16 -11.43 -39.07
N ARG A 421 6.72 -10.28 -39.48
CA ARG A 421 6.49 -9.74 -40.83
C ARG A 421 7.26 -10.47 -41.93
N LEU A 422 8.28 -11.24 -41.54
CA LEU A 422 9.15 -11.95 -42.47
C LEU A 422 8.80 -13.46 -42.43
N PRO A 423 8.38 -14.05 -43.56
CA PRO A 423 8.08 -15.49 -43.62
C PRO A 423 9.30 -16.31 -43.19
N HIS A 424 9.07 -17.31 -42.32
CA HIS A 424 10.12 -18.21 -41.80
C HIS A 424 11.28 -17.51 -41.07
N SER A 425 11.06 -16.30 -40.56
CA SER A 425 12.04 -15.66 -39.69
C SER A 425 12.29 -16.52 -38.45
N ARG A 426 13.55 -16.55 -38.01
CA ARG A 426 13.92 -17.12 -36.71
C ARG A 426 14.27 -15.98 -35.76
N LEU A 427 14.00 -16.18 -34.47
CA LEU A 427 14.43 -15.24 -33.45
C LEU A 427 15.95 -15.13 -33.49
N ASP A 428 16.43 -13.91 -33.66
CA ASP A 428 17.84 -13.60 -33.61
C ASP A 428 18.28 -13.48 -32.16
N LEU A 429 18.87 -14.55 -31.62
CA LEU A 429 19.39 -14.61 -30.26
C LEU A 429 20.57 -13.67 -30.01
N HIS A 430 21.15 -13.07 -31.06
CA HIS A 430 22.20 -12.06 -30.93
C HIS A 430 21.61 -10.66 -30.68
N ARG A 431 20.31 -10.45 -30.89
CA ARG A 431 19.62 -9.19 -30.57
C ARG A 431 19.35 -9.03 -29.08
N TYR A 432 19.03 -7.80 -28.69
CA TYR A 432 18.68 -7.45 -27.33
C TYR A 432 17.30 -8.01 -26.94
N TYR A 433 17.09 -8.22 -25.65
CA TYR A 433 15.83 -8.72 -25.10
C TYR A 433 14.78 -7.60 -25.05
N VAL A 434 13.57 -7.89 -25.56
CA VAL A 434 12.47 -6.92 -25.76
C VAL A 434 11.25 -7.27 -24.91
N ASN A 435 11.43 -7.40 -23.58
CA ASN A 435 10.30 -7.63 -22.67
C ASN A 435 10.49 -6.91 -21.32
N ASP A 436 10.83 -5.63 -21.41
CA ASP A 436 10.95 -4.78 -20.23
C ASP A 436 9.61 -4.15 -19.86
N ASP A 437 9.34 -4.09 -18.55
CA ASP A 437 8.27 -3.30 -17.96
C ASP A 437 8.41 -1.83 -18.40
N VAL A 438 7.31 -1.27 -18.92
CA VAL A 438 7.27 0.11 -19.44
C VAL A 438 7.30 1.18 -18.35
N VAL A 439 7.07 0.79 -17.09
CA VAL A 439 7.08 1.65 -15.90
C VAL A 439 8.46 1.66 -15.26
N LYS A 440 9.11 0.49 -15.13
CA LYS A 440 10.42 0.37 -14.47
C LYS A 440 11.35 -0.59 -15.21
N ALA A 441 12.48 -0.06 -15.67
CA ALA A 441 13.55 -0.87 -16.24
C ALA A 441 14.24 -1.77 -15.19
N ARG A 442 14.65 -2.97 -15.61
CA ARG A 442 15.43 -3.92 -14.81
C ARG A 442 16.78 -3.32 -14.41
N THR A 443 17.19 -3.57 -13.16
CA THR A 443 18.47 -3.12 -12.62
C THR A 443 19.36 -4.24 -12.12
N SER A 444 18.79 -5.37 -11.70
CA SER A 444 19.51 -6.57 -11.31
C SER A 444 19.81 -7.47 -12.52
N PRO A 445 20.84 -8.33 -12.42
CA PRO A 445 21.01 -9.46 -13.31
C PRO A 445 19.75 -10.32 -13.40
N PHE A 446 19.62 -11.06 -14.50
CA PHE A 446 18.53 -12.00 -14.72
C PHE A 446 18.96 -13.13 -15.67
N TYR A 447 18.39 -14.31 -15.49
CA TYR A 447 18.53 -15.46 -16.38
C TYR A 447 17.36 -15.60 -17.37
N GLU A 448 17.69 -15.93 -18.62
CA GLU A 448 16.76 -16.13 -19.74
C GLU A 448 16.79 -17.62 -20.15
N ASN A 449 15.66 -18.32 -20.00
CA ASN A 449 15.56 -19.76 -20.26
C ASN A 449 15.81 -20.08 -21.74
N GLU A 450 15.17 -19.32 -22.61
CA GLU A 450 15.11 -19.49 -24.07
C GLU A 450 16.49 -19.27 -24.71
N ARG A 451 17.37 -18.53 -24.03
CA ARG A 451 18.72 -18.20 -24.48
C ARG A 451 19.81 -18.93 -23.71
N ASN A 452 19.46 -19.62 -22.62
CA ASN A 452 20.40 -20.15 -21.65
C ASN A 452 21.49 -19.12 -21.30
N THR A 453 21.07 -17.88 -21.01
CA THR A 453 21.94 -16.71 -20.90
C THR A 453 21.63 -15.93 -19.63
N ILE A 454 22.67 -15.54 -18.89
CA ILE A 454 22.58 -14.58 -17.79
C ILE A 454 22.93 -13.20 -18.36
N THR A 455 22.06 -12.21 -18.18
CA THR A 455 22.30 -10.83 -18.60
C THR A 455 22.52 -9.94 -17.37
N VAL A 456 23.63 -9.21 -17.34
CA VAL A 456 23.99 -8.27 -16.27
C VAL A 456 23.80 -6.83 -16.76
N PRO A 457 22.79 -6.08 -16.27
CA PRO A 457 22.60 -4.69 -16.67
C PRO A 457 23.83 -3.81 -16.38
N LEU A 458 24.17 -2.89 -17.29
CA LEU A 458 25.34 -2.01 -17.14
C LEU A 458 25.27 -1.16 -15.87
N ILE A 459 24.07 -0.76 -15.47
CA ILE A 459 23.86 -0.01 -14.24
C ILE A 459 24.22 -0.79 -12.97
N PHE A 460 24.19 -2.12 -13.02
CA PHE A 460 24.57 -2.94 -11.88
C PHE A 460 26.09 -2.90 -11.63
N LEU A 461 26.87 -2.58 -12.67
CA LEU A 461 28.33 -2.63 -12.67
C LEU A 461 28.96 -1.37 -12.09
N GLN A 462 28.58 -1.02 -10.86
CA GLN A 462 29.14 0.11 -10.12
C GLN A 462 29.10 -0.13 -8.62
N TRP A 463 30.01 0.53 -7.91
CA TRP A 463 30.08 0.45 -6.45
C TRP A 463 28.77 1.00 -5.82
N PRO A 464 28.23 0.37 -4.76
CA PRO A 464 28.82 -0.70 -3.96
C PRO A 464 28.57 -2.12 -4.48
N LEU A 465 27.77 -2.31 -5.53
CA LEU A 465 27.36 -3.64 -6.02
C LEU A 465 28.50 -4.35 -6.76
N PHE A 466 29.28 -3.63 -7.56
CA PHE A 466 30.44 -4.18 -8.26
C PHE A 466 31.46 -3.11 -8.70
N ASP A 467 32.74 -3.39 -8.45
CA ASP A 467 33.86 -2.69 -9.10
C ASP A 467 35.01 -3.69 -9.30
N SER A 468 35.55 -3.78 -10.52
CA SER A 468 36.61 -4.74 -10.86
C SER A 468 37.92 -4.54 -10.08
N ARG A 469 38.09 -3.40 -9.40
CA ARG A 469 39.24 -3.11 -8.51
C ARG A 469 39.03 -3.61 -7.08
N GLN A 470 37.82 -4.04 -6.73
CA GLN A 470 37.54 -4.65 -5.41
C GLN A 470 38.34 -5.95 -5.23
N HIS A 471 38.62 -6.28 -3.99
CA HIS A 471 39.26 -7.52 -3.60
C HIS A 471 38.35 -8.67 -4.01
N HIS A 472 38.93 -9.79 -4.43
CA HIS A 472 38.19 -10.93 -4.95
C HIS A 472 37.13 -11.43 -3.94
N ILE A 473 37.39 -11.31 -2.63
CA ILE A 473 36.38 -11.69 -1.63
C ILE A 473 35.07 -10.92 -1.76
N PHE A 474 35.13 -9.62 -2.06
CA PHE A 474 33.95 -8.77 -2.26
C PHE A 474 33.31 -9.02 -3.62
N GLN A 475 34.12 -9.31 -4.63
CA GLN A 475 33.63 -9.66 -5.96
C GLN A 475 32.86 -10.99 -5.92
N PHE A 476 33.43 -12.03 -5.30
CA PHE A 476 32.79 -13.34 -5.21
C PHE A 476 31.61 -13.35 -4.23
N SER A 477 31.65 -12.60 -3.13
CA SER A 477 30.50 -12.49 -2.23
C SER A 477 29.35 -11.74 -2.90
N LEU A 478 29.59 -10.59 -3.55
CA LEU A 478 28.53 -9.77 -4.14
C LEU A 478 28.14 -10.29 -5.54
N ILE A 479 28.83 -9.85 -6.59
CA ILE A 479 28.47 -10.21 -7.96
C ILE A 479 28.60 -11.73 -8.21
N GLY A 480 29.56 -12.40 -7.58
CA GLY A 480 29.69 -13.85 -7.67
C GLY A 480 28.49 -14.58 -7.06
N GLY A 481 27.98 -14.09 -5.93
CA GLY A 481 26.73 -14.56 -5.33
C GLY A 481 25.52 -14.35 -6.25
N VAL A 482 25.42 -13.18 -6.87
CA VAL A 482 24.33 -12.86 -7.81
C VAL A 482 24.41 -13.71 -9.08
N LEU A 483 25.60 -13.84 -9.70
CA LEU A 483 25.77 -14.71 -10.87
C LEU A 483 25.50 -16.18 -10.55
N ALA A 484 25.83 -16.63 -9.34
CA ALA A 484 25.54 -17.98 -8.87
C ALA A 484 24.03 -18.20 -8.64
N HIS A 485 23.33 -17.19 -8.14
CA HIS A 485 21.87 -17.16 -8.04
C HIS A 485 21.24 -17.30 -9.43
N GLU A 486 21.62 -16.44 -10.39
CA GLU A 486 21.09 -16.49 -11.75
C GLU A 486 21.43 -17.81 -12.48
N LEU A 487 22.64 -18.34 -12.27
CA LEU A 487 23.02 -19.66 -12.81
C LEU A 487 22.10 -20.76 -12.26
N THR A 488 21.71 -20.69 -10.99
CA THR A 488 20.83 -21.68 -10.37
C THR A 488 19.43 -21.65 -10.97
N HIS A 489 18.93 -20.51 -11.43
CA HIS A 489 17.64 -20.45 -12.13
C HIS A 489 17.56 -21.38 -13.34
N ALA A 490 18.69 -21.73 -13.96
CA ALA A 490 18.72 -22.69 -15.05
C ALA A 490 18.43 -24.15 -14.63
N PHE A 491 18.49 -24.47 -13.34
CA PHE A 491 18.45 -25.84 -12.80
C PHE A 491 17.40 -26.07 -11.71
N GLU A 492 16.65 -25.04 -11.33
CA GLU A 492 15.51 -25.17 -10.41
C GLU A 492 14.27 -25.76 -11.11
N GLN A 493 13.14 -25.83 -10.41
CA GLN A 493 11.93 -26.57 -10.84
C GLN A 493 11.33 -26.13 -12.18
N GLU A 494 11.47 -24.86 -12.58
CA GLU A 494 11.04 -24.37 -13.90
C GLU A 494 12.20 -24.44 -14.90
N GLY A 495 13.36 -23.89 -14.55
CA GLY A 495 14.52 -23.85 -15.43
C GLY A 495 14.97 -25.23 -15.90
N ILE A 496 14.89 -26.28 -15.07
CA ILE A 496 15.33 -27.63 -15.45
C ILE A 496 14.61 -28.20 -16.68
N LEU A 497 13.41 -27.69 -16.98
CA LEU A 497 12.61 -28.11 -18.14
C LEU A 497 13.25 -27.74 -19.47
N PHE A 498 14.06 -26.69 -19.49
CA PHE A 498 14.70 -26.17 -20.70
C PHE A 498 16.07 -26.83 -20.92
N ASP A 499 16.36 -27.22 -22.15
CA ASP A 499 17.64 -27.82 -22.53
C ASP A 499 18.75 -26.76 -22.71
N ALA A 500 19.89 -27.19 -23.25
CA ALA A 500 21.04 -26.31 -23.47
C ALA A 500 20.82 -25.23 -24.53
N ASP A 501 19.87 -25.48 -25.44
CA ASP A 501 19.51 -24.64 -26.57
C ASP A 501 18.23 -23.82 -26.29
N GLY A 502 17.68 -23.94 -25.07
CA GLY A 502 16.54 -23.18 -24.58
C GLY A 502 15.17 -23.77 -24.91
N ASN A 503 15.09 -25.03 -25.34
CA ASN A 503 13.84 -25.70 -25.68
C ASN A 503 13.31 -26.54 -24.51
N GLU A 504 12.00 -26.61 -24.31
CA GLU A 504 11.44 -27.56 -23.35
C GLU A 504 11.76 -29.02 -23.75
N SER A 505 12.22 -29.80 -22.77
CA SER A 505 12.69 -31.17 -22.99
C SER A 505 12.01 -32.17 -22.05
N PRO A 506 11.55 -33.33 -22.57
CA PRO A 506 11.05 -34.42 -21.74
C PRO A 506 12.06 -34.91 -20.71
N VAL A 507 13.36 -34.79 -20.97
CA VAL A 507 14.42 -35.19 -20.03
C VAL A 507 14.40 -34.29 -18.80
N GLY A 508 14.19 -32.98 -18.97
CA GLY A 508 14.03 -32.02 -17.87
C GLY A 508 12.84 -32.36 -16.99
N LEU A 509 11.70 -32.71 -17.60
CA LEU A 509 10.51 -33.17 -16.88
C LEU A 509 10.78 -34.45 -16.08
N GLN A 510 11.44 -35.44 -16.68
CA GLN A 510 11.82 -36.68 -15.99
C GLN A 510 12.74 -36.41 -14.79
N ILE A 511 13.69 -35.47 -14.91
CA ILE A 511 14.56 -35.06 -13.80
C ILE A 511 13.73 -34.46 -12.66
N ARG A 512 12.81 -33.55 -13.00
CA ARG A 512 11.92 -32.89 -12.04
C ARG A 512 11.07 -33.91 -11.27
N GLU A 513 10.64 -34.99 -11.93
CA GLU A 513 9.83 -36.06 -11.33
C GLU A 513 10.63 -37.07 -10.50
N THR A 514 11.97 -37.04 -10.54
CA THR A 514 12.78 -37.94 -9.73
C THR A 514 12.55 -37.74 -8.23
N LYS A 515 12.58 -38.86 -7.48
CA LYS A 515 12.43 -38.83 -6.03
C LYS A 515 13.47 -37.92 -5.34
N GLY A 516 14.71 -37.89 -5.85
CA GLY A 516 15.77 -37.04 -5.32
C GLY A 516 15.45 -35.56 -5.45
N PHE A 517 15.05 -35.13 -6.65
CA PHE A 517 14.68 -33.74 -6.93
C PHE A 517 13.45 -33.32 -6.12
N GLN A 518 12.38 -34.13 -6.13
CA GLN A 518 11.16 -33.86 -5.38
C GLN A 518 11.40 -33.76 -3.86
N ASN A 519 12.30 -34.57 -3.30
CA ASN A 519 12.67 -34.47 -1.89
C ASN A 519 13.41 -33.16 -1.58
N ALA A 520 14.28 -32.68 -2.48
CA ALA A 520 14.98 -31.41 -2.32
C ALA A 520 14.00 -30.23 -2.34
N ILE A 521 13.07 -30.21 -3.30
CA ILE A 521 12.00 -29.20 -3.39
C ILE A 521 11.15 -29.19 -2.12
N LYS A 522 10.69 -30.37 -1.66
CA LYS A 522 9.94 -30.50 -0.41
C LYS A 522 10.72 -30.02 0.82
N CYS A 523 12.04 -30.14 0.82
CA CYS A 523 12.88 -29.64 1.90
C CYS A 523 12.94 -28.11 1.91
N ALA A 524 13.15 -27.49 0.74
CA ALA A 524 13.18 -26.03 0.59
C ALA A 524 11.82 -25.37 0.85
N ALA A 525 10.72 -26.09 0.59
CA ALA A 525 9.35 -25.63 0.80
C ALA A 525 8.82 -25.78 2.24
N ARG A 526 9.61 -26.29 3.20
CA ARG A 526 9.14 -26.53 4.59
C ARG A 526 8.72 -25.26 5.32
N THR A 527 9.43 -24.17 5.06
CA THR A 527 9.07 -22.84 5.55
C THR A 527 8.33 -22.10 4.44
N PRO A 528 7.27 -21.33 4.75
CA PRO A 528 6.60 -20.49 3.75
C PRO A 528 7.63 -19.60 3.04
N ALA A 529 7.57 -19.54 1.71
CA ALA A 529 8.36 -18.66 0.87
C ALA A 529 7.40 -17.88 -0.03
N VAL A 530 7.74 -16.64 -0.37
CA VAL A 530 6.99 -15.90 -1.41
C VAL A 530 7.22 -16.48 -2.78
N SER A 531 8.46 -16.89 -3.06
CA SER A 531 8.84 -17.59 -4.26
C SER A 531 9.79 -18.72 -3.89
N LEU A 532 9.35 -19.96 -4.14
CA LEU A 532 10.22 -21.11 -3.91
C LEU A 532 11.41 -21.12 -4.88
N LYS A 533 11.19 -20.62 -6.10
CA LYS A 533 12.22 -20.46 -7.13
C LYS A 533 13.34 -19.53 -6.67
N GLU A 534 13.00 -18.36 -6.15
CA GLU A 534 13.97 -17.35 -5.69
C GLU A 534 14.76 -17.87 -4.49
N ARG A 535 14.05 -18.45 -3.50
CA ARG A 535 14.70 -19.10 -2.36
C ARG A 535 15.71 -20.18 -2.77
N LEU A 536 15.36 -21.02 -3.74
CA LEU A 536 16.27 -22.05 -4.24
C LEU A 536 17.51 -21.44 -4.91
N ALA A 537 17.32 -20.36 -5.67
CA ALA A 537 18.40 -19.62 -6.30
C ALA A 537 19.33 -18.96 -5.27
N ASP A 538 18.78 -18.35 -4.22
CA ASP A 538 19.56 -17.75 -3.12
C ASP A 538 20.36 -18.78 -2.33
N LEU A 539 19.72 -19.88 -1.91
CA LEU A 539 20.39 -20.93 -1.13
C LEU A 539 21.54 -21.58 -1.89
N ASN A 540 21.28 -21.98 -3.14
CA ASN A 540 22.29 -22.63 -3.96
C ASN A 540 23.33 -21.63 -4.47
N GLY A 541 22.92 -20.41 -4.79
CA GLY A 541 23.80 -19.33 -5.26
C GLY A 541 24.83 -18.94 -4.22
N LEU A 542 24.40 -18.72 -2.97
CA LEU A 542 25.31 -18.43 -1.85
C LEU A 542 26.32 -19.57 -1.65
N GLN A 543 25.85 -20.81 -1.60
CA GLN A 543 26.73 -21.97 -1.43
C GLN A 543 27.72 -22.11 -2.58
N LEU A 544 27.25 -21.94 -3.82
CA LEU A 544 28.08 -22.04 -5.01
C LEU A 544 29.16 -20.96 -5.04
N ALA A 545 28.81 -19.70 -4.74
CA ALA A 545 29.77 -18.60 -4.69
C ALA A 545 30.81 -18.80 -3.57
N TYR A 546 30.37 -19.25 -2.38
CA TYR A 546 31.24 -19.51 -1.25
C TYR A 546 32.25 -20.65 -1.55
N ASP A 547 31.77 -21.77 -2.07
CA ASP A 547 32.62 -22.92 -2.41
C ASP A 547 33.54 -22.62 -3.59
N THR A 548 33.09 -21.81 -4.55
CA THR A 548 33.95 -21.35 -5.65
C THR A 548 35.12 -20.52 -5.12
N PHE A 549 34.88 -19.66 -4.12
CA PHE A 549 35.92 -18.83 -3.52
C PHE A 549 36.87 -19.63 -2.60
N PHE A 550 36.34 -20.41 -1.64
CA PHE A 550 37.16 -21.11 -0.64
C PHE A 550 37.57 -22.55 -1.03
N GLY A 551 37.03 -23.06 -2.14
CA GLY A 551 37.10 -24.47 -2.51
C GLY A 551 36.17 -25.35 -1.65
N PRO A 552 35.93 -26.61 -2.05
CA PRO A 552 34.99 -27.51 -1.37
C PRO A 552 35.41 -27.92 0.05
N ASN A 553 36.69 -27.71 0.40
CA ASN A 553 37.23 -27.95 1.75
C ASN A 553 37.20 -26.69 2.63
N HIS A 554 36.64 -25.58 2.14
CA HIS A 554 36.51 -24.29 2.84
C HIS A 554 37.84 -23.76 3.38
N ASN A 555 38.92 -23.86 2.58
CA ASN A 555 40.26 -23.49 3.03
C ASN A 555 40.46 -21.97 3.01
N SER A 556 40.35 -21.35 4.17
CA SER A 556 40.51 -19.91 4.37
C SER A 556 41.97 -19.42 4.38
N GLN A 557 42.97 -20.31 4.36
CA GLN A 557 44.40 -19.96 4.40
C GLN A 557 45.04 -19.81 3.01
N LYS A 558 44.30 -20.05 1.93
CA LYS A 558 44.85 -20.17 0.58
C LYS A 558 45.19 -18.84 -0.11
N PHE A 559 44.92 -17.68 0.51
CA PHE A 559 44.89 -16.40 -0.21
C PHE A 559 45.82 -15.34 0.36
N GLU A 560 46.36 -14.55 -0.58
CA GLU A 560 47.54 -13.70 -0.42
C GLU A 560 47.23 -12.40 0.32
N TYR A 561 48.06 -12.17 1.32
CA TYR A 561 48.01 -11.16 2.37
C TYR A 561 48.18 -9.74 1.78
N ARG A 562 47.12 -8.92 1.83
CA ARG A 562 47.29 -7.46 1.92
C ARG A 562 46.85 -7.04 3.32
N PRO A 563 47.64 -6.26 4.07
CA PRO A 563 47.34 -5.91 5.44
C PRO A 563 46.24 -4.84 5.45
N TYR A 564 45.02 -5.22 5.09
CA TYR A 564 43.86 -4.39 5.34
C TYR A 564 43.45 -4.58 6.80
N ALA A 565 43.20 -3.47 7.49
CA ALA A 565 42.90 -3.47 8.93
C ALA A 565 41.72 -4.39 9.32
N PHE A 566 40.79 -4.68 8.39
CA PHE A 566 39.63 -5.52 8.64
C PHE A 566 39.95 -7.00 8.88
N GLU A 567 41.10 -7.53 8.42
CA GLU A 567 41.48 -8.94 8.68
C GLU A 567 41.81 -9.17 10.16
N SER A 568 42.12 -8.10 10.90
CA SER A 568 42.31 -8.15 12.35
C SER A 568 40.99 -8.32 13.12
N GLU A 569 39.86 -7.98 12.50
CA GLU A 569 38.53 -7.97 13.11
C GLU A 569 37.66 -9.14 12.63
N PHE A 570 37.68 -9.45 11.32
CA PHE A 570 36.90 -10.52 10.72
C PHE A 570 37.77 -11.51 9.97
N LYS A 571 37.54 -12.81 10.21
CA LYS A 571 38.12 -13.88 9.39
C LYS A 571 37.52 -13.83 7.98
N ALA A 572 38.25 -14.30 6.98
CA ALA A 572 37.78 -14.31 5.58
C ALA A 572 36.35 -14.91 5.41
N PRO A 573 35.99 -16.06 6.00
CA PRO A 573 34.61 -16.55 5.93
C PRO A 573 33.56 -15.60 6.52
N GLN A 574 33.87 -14.90 7.61
CA GLN A 574 32.95 -13.93 8.22
C GLN A 574 32.79 -12.72 7.31
N LEU A 575 33.89 -12.22 6.76
CA LEU A 575 33.88 -11.08 5.83
C LEU A 575 33.10 -11.39 4.55
N PHE A 576 33.21 -12.61 4.03
CA PHE A 576 32.44 -13.05 2.86
C PHE A 576 30.93 -12.91 3.11
N HIS A 577 30.43 -13.47 4.21
CA HIS A 577 29.00 -13.42 4.56
C HIS A 577 28.53 -12.01 4.90
N LEU A 578 29.35 -11.23 5.63
CA LEU A 578 29.07 -9.83 5.92
C LEU A 578 28.95 -9.00 4.65
N SER A 579 29.85 -9.23 3.69
CA SER A 579 29.81 -8.58 2.38
C SER A 579 28.59 -9.02 1.57
N TYR A 580 28.26 -10.32 1.52
CA TYR A 580 27.08 -10.80 0.82
C TYR A 580 25.80 -10.18 1.39
N ALA A 581 25.69 -10.10 2.72
CA ALA A 581 24.56 -9.46 3.40
C ALA A 581 24.37 -7.99 3.03
N GLN A 582 25.43 -7.27 2.60
CA GLN A 582 25.31 -5.89 2.15
C GLN A 582 24.41 -5.71 0.94
N PHE A 583 24.29 -6.74 0.10
CA PHE A 583 23.36 -6.74 -1.03
C PHE A 583 21.90 -6.55 -0.58
N PHE A 584 21.56 -7.08 0.61
CA PHE A 584 20.22 -7.06 1.19
C PHE A 584 20.01 -5.93 2.21
N CYS A 585 20.98 -5.05 2.41
CA CYS A 585 20.83 -3.92 3.32
C CYS A 585 19.94 -2.82 2.69
N GLY A 586 18.94 -2.38 3.45
CA GLY A 586 18.05 -1.30 3.09
C GLY A 586 17.07 -0.92 4.21
N ILE A 587 16.37 0.18 4.05
CA ILE A 587 15.25 0.57 4.92
C ILE A 587 14.10 -0.39 4.63
N LEU A 588 13.70 -1.17 5.63
CA LEU A 588 12.59 -2.11 5.48
C LEU A 588 11.27 -1.35 5.28
N PRO A 589 10.45 -1.73 4.27
CA PRO A 589 10.72 -2.79 3.29
C PRO A 589 11.65 -2.29 2.15
N PRO A 590 12.70 -3.03 1.76
CA PRO A 590 13.58 -2.65 0.65
C PRO A 590 12.84 -2.68 -0.69
N VAL A 591 13.34 -1.94 -1.69
CA VAL A 591 12.68 -1.77 -3.00
C VAL A 591 12.74 -3.05 -3.83
N LEU A 592 13.68 -3.96 -3.56
CA LEU A 592 13.72 -5.27 -4.18
C LEU A 592 12.60 -6.19 -3.66
N GLY A 593 11.80 -6.69 -4.60
CA GLY A 593 10.76 -7.67 -4.40
C GLY A 593 11.21 -9.13 -4.54
N HIS A 594 12.51 -9.41 -4.67
CA HIS A 594 12.99 -10.73 -5.12
C HIS A 594 13.10 -11.79 -4.02
N ASP A 595 13.37 -11.43 -2.76
CA ASP A 595 13.21 -12.36 -1.63
C ASP A 595 12.62 -11.65 -0.42
N ARG A 596 11.35 -11.31 -0.56
CA ARG A 596 10.58 -10.75 0.54
C ARG A 596 10.00 -11.87 1.42
N ASP A 597 10.84 -12.55 2.21
CA ASP A 597 10.34 -13.19 3.44
C ASP A 597 9.70 -12.12 4.39
N ASP A 598 9.99 -10.84 4.13
CA ASP A 598 9.21 -9.68 4.58
C ASP A 598 8.61 -8.91 3.40
N ILE A 599 7.48 -9.37 2.83
CA ILE A 599 6.67 -8.46 2.03
C ILE A 599 6.20 -7.35 2.96
N LEU A 600 6.17 -6.10 2.48
CA LEU A 600 5.33 -5.11 3.14
C LEU A 600 3.92 -5.69 3.14
N HIS A 601 3.44 -6.11 4.30
CA HIS A 601 2.11 -6.66 4.45
C HIS A 601 1.29 -5.64 5.20
N CYS A 602 0.01 -5.55 4.88
CA CYS A 602 -0.91 -4.99 5.84
C CYS A 602 -0.94 -5.92 7.06
N PRO A 603 -0.76 -5.38 8.29
CA PRO A 603 -0.74 -6.19 9.50
C PRO A 603 -2.10 -6.86 9.68
N SER A 604 -2.20 -7.99 10.38
CA SER A 604 -3.51 -8.58 10.66
C SER A 604 -4.42 -7.53 11.31
N ALA A 605 -5.58 -7.29 10.70
CA ALA A 605 -6.48 -6.21 11.13
C ALA A 605 -7.89 -6.75 11.23
N PHE A 606 -8.52 -6.49 12.36
CA PHE A 606 -9.94 -6.77 12.56
C PHE A 606 -10.73 -5.51 12.24
N ASP A 607 -11.66 -5.59 11.28
CA ASP A 607 -12.50 -4.45 10.87
C ASP A 607 -13.87 -4.43 11.56
N SER A 608 -14.02 -5.18 12.65
CA SER A 608 -15.27 -5.42 13.39
C SER A 608 -16.20 -6.49 12.79
N VAL A 609 -15.87 -7.07 11.63
CA VAL A 609 -16.63 -8.15 10.99
C VAL A 609 -15.76 -9.36 10.74
N LEU A 610 -14.70 -9.24 9.92
CA LEU A 610 -13.73 -10.30 9.64
C LEU A 610 -12.34 -9.94 10.15
N CYS A 611 -11.59 -10.96 10.56
CA CYS A 611 -10.17 -10.83 10.87
C CYS A 611 -9.36 -10.98 9.58
N TRP A 612 -8.89 -9.86 9.04
CA TRP A 612 -8.09 -9.86 7.83
C TRP A 612 -6.71 -10.41 8.14
N PRO A 613 -6.28 -11.51 7.49
CA PRO A 613 -4.97 -12.07 7.71
C PRO A 613 -3.91 -11.12 7.15
N ARG A 614 -2.68 -11.32 7.61
CA ARG A 614 -1.52 -10.62 7.07
C ARG A 614 -1.48 -10.77 5.55
N THR A 615 -1.65 -9.67 4.83
CA THR A 615 -1.87 -9.67 3.37
C THR A 615 -0.83 -8.81 2.67
N LYS A 616 -0.30 -9.30 1.55
CA LYS A 616 0.75 -8.66 0.74
C LYS A 616 0.34 -7.24 0.31
N ALA A 617 1.23 -6.26 0.40
CA ALA A 617 1.02 -4.92 -0.15
C ALA A 617 0.75 -4.97 -1.65
N ALA A 618 -0.11 -4.07 -2.12
CA ALA A 618 -0.64 -4.07 -3.48
C ALA A 618 -1.45 -5.32 -3.86
N THR A 619 -2.08 -5.98 -2.88
CA THR A 619 -2.97 -7.12 -3.15
C THR A 619 -4.32 -6.97 -2.46
N LEU A 620 -5.32 -7.61 -3.03
CA LEU A 620 -6.66 -7.70 -2.48
C LEU A 620 -6.75 -8.94 -1.58
N ALA A 621 -6.98 -8.74 -0.29
CA ALA A 621 -7.34 -9.83 0.61
C ALA A 621 -8.74 -10.32 0.28
N VAL A 622 -8.92 -11.64 0.21
CA VAL A 622 -10.21 -12.29 -0.04
C VAL A 622 -10.45 -13.30 1.08
N LEU A 623 -11.60 -13.21 1.72
CA LEU A 623 -12.05 -14.16 2.74
C LEU A 623 -13.50 -14.57 2.43
N PRO A 624 -13.92 -15.80 2.78
CA PRO A 624 -15.32 -16.16 2.70
C PRO A 624 -16.16 -15.24 3.60
N CYS A 625 -17.39 -14.96 3.17
CA CYS A 625 -18.37 -14.29 4.00
C CYS A 625 -18.54 -15.05 5.33
N PHE A 626 -18.80 -14.30 6.39
CA PHE A 626 -18.94 -14.84 7.74
C PHE A 626 -20.17 -15.74 7.85
N GLU A 627 -20.08 -16.84 8.61
CA GLU A 627 -21.19 -17.77 8.80
C GLU A 627 -22.32 -17.17 9.66
N GLU A 628 -21.94 -16.37 10.66
CA GLU A 628 -22.85 -15.68 11.55
C GLU A 628 -22.28 -14.31 11.93
N PHE A 629 -23.08 -13.26 11.78
CA PHE A 629 -22.73 -11.93 12.32
C PHE A 629 -23.92 -11.36 13.10
N LYS A 630 -23.70 -11.11 14.39
CA LYS A 630 -24.72 -10.60 15.32
C LYS A 630 -26.01 -11.45 15.35
N GLY A 631 -25.91 -12.78 15.27
CA GLY A 631 -27.05 -13.69 15.35
C GLY A 631 -27.83 -13.87 14.05
N VAL A 632 -27.31 -13.36 12.91
CA VAL A 632 -27.89 -13.57 11.58
C VAL A 632 -26.93 -14.43 10.78
N HIS A 633 -27.45 -15.49 10.15
CA HIS A 633 -26.68 -16.39 9.29
C HIS A 633 -26.56 -15.83 7.87
N TYR A 634 -25.34 -15.89 7.34
CA TYR A 634 -24.99 -15.37 6.01
C TYR A 634 -24.46 -16.50 5.14
N ASP A 635 -24.65 -16.34 3.83
CA ASP A 635 -24.17 -17.29 2.85
C ASP A 635 -22.64 -17.25 2.78
N THR A 636 -22.00 -18.36 3.12
CA THR A 636 -20.52 -18.52 3.15
C THR A 636 -19.94 -18.90 1.78
N THR A 637 -20.78 -19.08 0.76
CA THR A 637 -20.34 -19.40 -0.60
C THR A 637 -19.78 -18.19 -1.36
N GLU A 638 -20.09 -16.99 -0.90
CA GLU A 638 -19.58 -15.72 -1.44
C GLU A 638 -18.40 -15.18 -0.62
N ASN A 639 -17.64 -14.24 -1.20
CA ASN A 639 -16.42 -13.70 -0.58
C ASN A 639 -16.50 -12.20 -0.29
N ALA A 640 -15.95 -11.79 0.85
CA ALA A 640 -15.65 -10.41 1.22
C ALA A 640 -14.21 -10.05 0.78
N THR A 641 -13.96 -8.77 0.46
CA THR A 641 -12.64 -8.32 0.01
C THR A 641 -12.14 -7.03 0.67
N ARG A 642 -10.82 -6.89 0.80
CA ARG A 642 -10.19 -5.67 1.33
C ARG A 642 -8.82 -5.43 0.70
N TYR A 643 -8.57 -4.21 0.25
CA TYR A 643 -7.31 -3.90 -0.45
C TYR A 643 -6.19 -3.52 0.52
N CYS A 644 -4.99 -4.03 0.26
CA CYS A 644 -3.77 -3.64 0.96
C CYS A 644 -2.95 -2.70 0.06
N PHE A 645 -2.74 -1.46 0.49
CA PHE A 645 -2.00 -0.48 -0.31
C PHE A 645 -0.53 -0.84 -0.45
N GLU A 646 0.11 -0.29 -1.50
CA GLU A 646 1.55 -0.41 -1.77
C GLU A 646 2.44 0.04 -0.61
N ASN A 647 1.92 0.88 0.29
CA ASN A 647 2.59 1.35 1.50
C ASN A 647 2.37 0.45 2.74
N GLY A 648 1.72 -0.71 2.60
CA GLY A 648 1.51 -1.65 3.71
C GLY A 648 0.40 -1.24 4.68
N THR A 649 -0.46 -0.30 4.28
CA THR A 649 -1.62 0.10 5.06
C THR A 649 -2.90 -0.45 4.44
N TRP A 650 -3.82 -0.88 5.29
CA TRP A 650 -5.11 -1.36 4.83
C TRP A 650 -5.93 -0.22 4.23
N ASP A 651 -6.73 -0.56 3.22
CA ASP A 651 -7.83 0.28 2.82
C ASP A 651 -8.76 0.52 4.02
N HIS A 652 -9.23 1.76 4.13
CA HIS A 652 -10.19 2.18 5.13
C HIS A 652 -11.56 1.54 4.90
N TYR A 653 -11.79 1.00 3.70
CA TYR A 653 -13.01 0.33 3.30
C TYR A 653 -12.78 -1.17 3.05
N SER A 654 -13.68 -2.00 3.59
CA SER A 654 -13.79 -3.44 3.29
C SER A 654 -15.10 -3.67 2.52
N ASP A 655 -15.04 -4.38 1.41
CA ASP A 655 -16.18 -4.68 0.53
C ASP A 655 -16.86 -5.98 0.99
N TYR A 656 -18.12 -5.84 1.41
CA TYR A 656 -19.01 -6.93 1.86
C TYR A 656 -20.25 -7.06 0.98
N ASP A 657 -20.29 -6.42 -0.19
CA ASP A 657 -21.51 -6.26 -0.99
C ASP A 657 -22.12 -7.61 -1.43
N ARG A 658 -21.30 -8.67 -1.48
CA ARG A 658 -21.70 -10.03 -1.83
C ARG A 658 -22.13 -10.90 -0.64
N CYS A 659 -21.97 -10.43 0.59
CA CYS A 659 -22.36 -11.18 1.77
C CYS A 659 -23.86 -11.01 2.04
N HIS A 660 -24.66 -11.93 1.51
CA HIS A 660 -26.11 -11.94 1.67
C HIS A 660 -26.58 -12.84 2.82
N GLN A 661 -27.69 -12.44 3.46
CA GLN A 661 -28.33 -13.25 4.49
C GLN A 661 -28.92 -14.53 3.89
N GLN A 662 -28.67 -15.66 4.53
CA GLN A 662 -29.16 -16.95 4.06
C GLN A 662 -30.68 -17.04 4.24
N SER A 663 -31.40 -17.11 3.12
CA SER A 663 -32.86 -17.21 3.09
C SER A 663 -33.30 -18.66 3.29
N GLY A 664 -33.25 -19.18 4.53
CA GLY A 664 -33.87 -20.48 4.80
C GLY A 664 -33.33 -21.26 6.00
N SER A 665 -33.69 -20.83 7.22
CA SER A 665 -33.94 -21.76 8.33
C SER A 665 -34.72 -21.03 9.43
N VAL A 666 -36.05 -21.13 9.35
CA VAL A 666 -36.93 -20.87 10.49
C VAL A 666 -37.21 -22.22 11.15
N PRO A 667 -36.68 -22.51 12.36
CA PRO A 667 -37.32 -23.45 13.26
C PRO A 667 -38.32 -22.69 14.13
N MET A 668 -39.57 -23.12 14.02
CA MET A 668 -40.71 -22.69 14.83
C MET A 668 -40.45 -23.05 16.31
N VAL A 669 -40.08 -22.06 17.13
CA VAL A 669 -40.16 -22.08 18.60
C VAL A 669 -40.99 -20.85 19.00
N PRO A 670 -41.91 -20.94 19.97
CA PRO A 670 -42.85 -19.86 20.26
C PRO A 670 -42.12 -18.60 20.77
N ASP A 671 -42.09 -17.59 19.92
CA ASP A 671 -42.22 -16.16 20.22
C ASP A 671 -41.70 -15.70 21.60
N PHE A 672 -40.39 -15.57 21.72
CA PHE A 672 -39.73 -14.63 22.65
C PHE A 672 -38.36 -14.24 22.08
N SER A 673 -38.33 -13.30 21.14
CA SER A 673 -37.10 -12.57 20.76
C SER A 673 -37.19 -11.08 21.12
N PRO A 674 -37.07 -10.68 22.40
CA PRO A 674 -37.00 -9.27 22.80
C PRO A 674 -35.55 -8.76 22.90
N SER A 675 -34.62 -9.22 22.06
CA SER A 675 -33.18 -8.97 22.26
C SER A 675 -32.60 -7.76 21.51
N VAL A 676 -33.35 -7.09 20.64
CA VAL A 676 -32.93 -5.80 20.04
C VAL A 676 -33.81 -4.62 20.50
N ASP A 677 -35.05 -4.88 20.94
CA ASP A 677 -35.96 -3.82 21.37
C ASP A 677 -35.90 -3.50 22.88
N LEU A 678 -35.44 -4.42 23.73
CA LEU A 678 -35.54 -4.24 25.18
C LEU A 678 -34.76 -3.02 25.70
N PRO A 679 -33.47 -2.79 25.35
CA PRO A 679 -32.76 -1.59 25.77
C PRO A 679 -33.34 -0.31 25.18
N ALA A 680 -33.78 -0.34 23.92
CA ALA A 680 -34.38 0.82 23.24
C ALA A 680 -35.70 1.24 23.89
N ILE A 681 -36.56 0.27 24.25
CA ILE A 681 -37.80 0.51 25.00
C ILE A 681 -37.48 1.06 26.40
N ILE A 682 -36.48 0.47 27.09
CA ILE A 682 -36.05 0.96 28.41
C ILE A 682 -35.56 2.41 28.32
N TYR A 683 -34.72 2.74 27.34
CA TYR A 683 -34.25 4.10 27.12
C TYR A 683 -35.40 5.06 26.79
N ALA A 684 -36.31 4.66 25.89
CA ALA A 684 -37.47 5.47 25.53
C ALA A 684 -38.33 5.77 26.76
N CYS A 685 -38.81 4.74 27.47
CA CYS A 685 -39.63 4.92 28.67
C CYS A 685 -38.91 5.74 29.75
N GLY A 686 -37.63 5.47 30.00
CA GLY A 686 -36.86 6.16 31.02
C GLY A 686 -36.62 7.64 30.69
N TYR A 687 -36.27 7.97 29.45
CA TYR A 687 -36.08 9.36 29.02
C TYR A 687 -37.39 10.15 29.00
N PHE A 688 -38.52 9.54 28.62
CA PHE A 688 -39.83 10.19 28.72
C PHE A 688 -40.20 10.52 30.18
N ILE A 689 -40.01 9.57 31.11
CA ILE A 689 -40.28 9.78 32.55
C ILE A 689 -39.36 10.86 33.12
N SER A 690 -38.05 10.78 32.81
CA SER A 690 -37.06 11.78 33.23
C SER A 690 -37.40 13.18 32.68
N PHE A 691 -37.72 13.29 31.39
CA PHE A 691 -38.12 14.55 30.78
C PHE A 691 -39.35 15.16 31.46
N ALA A 692 -40.44 14.40 31.61
CA ALA A 692 -41.67 14.90 32.21
C ALA A 692 -41.47 15.37 33.66
N THR A 693 -40.74 14.57 34.46
CA THR A 693 -40.50 14.90 35.88
C THR A 693 -39.55 16.08 36.07
N LEU A 694 -38.52 16.22 35.23
CA LEU A 694 -37.61 17.36 35.25
C LEU A 694 -38.28 18.66 34.80
N VAL A 695 -39.15 18.61 33.79
CA VAL A 695 -39.92 19.79 33.37
C VAL A 695 -40.80 20.29 34.51
N VAL A 696 -41.50 19.40 35.22
CA VAL A 696 -42.32 19.77 36.38
C VAL A 696 -41.44 20.36 37.50
N ALA A 697 -40.28 19.74 37.79
CA ALA A 697 -39.35 20.24 38.80
C ALA A 697 -38.81 21.64 38.45
N LEU A 698 -38.43 21.86 37.20
CA LEU A 698 -37.96 23.15 36.70
C LEU A 698 -39.05 24.22 36.82
N ILE A 699 -40.29 23.90 36.45
CA ILE A 699 -41.44 24.82 36.60
C ILE A 699 -41.63 25.21 38.07
N VAL A 700 -41.51 24.27 39.02
CA VAL A 700 -41.60 24.58 40.45
C VAL A 700 -40.53 25.58 40.86
N PHE A 701 -39.27 25.36 40.49
CA PHE A 701 -38.16 26.26 40.87
C PHE A 701 -38.28 27.65 40.23
N LEU A 702 -38.78 27.72 39.00
CA LEU A 702 -39.00 28.98 38.31
C LEU A 702 -40.22 29.75 38.85
N SER A 703 -41.27 29.04 39.29
CA SER A 703 -42.53 29.65 39.75
C SER A 703 -42.44 30.28 41.14
N PHE A 704 -41.60 29.74 42.04
CA PHE A 704 -41.44 30.26 43.40
C PHE A 704 -40.17 31.10 43.52
N LYS A 705 -40.32 32.43 43.58
CA LYS A 705 -39.20 33.36 43.77
C LYS A 705 -38.42 33.07 45.07
N ASP A 706 -39.11 32.60 46.11
CA ASP A 706 -38.53 32.25 47.41
C ASP A 706 -37.55 31.06 47.34
N LEU A 707 -37.60 30.27 46.25
CA LEU A 707 -36.70 29.13 46.02
C LEU A 707 -35.47 29.51 45.16
N ARG A 708 -35.29 30.77 44.74
CA ARG A 708 -34.18 31.19 43.86
C ARG A 708 -32.93 31.56 44.66
N CYS A 709 -32.21 30.55 45.16
CA CYS A 709 -30.88 30.69 45.77
C CYS A 709 -29.79 30.09 44.86
N LEU A 710 -28.51 30.41 45.12
CA LEU A 710 -27.38 29.93 44.32
C LEU A 710 -27.41 28.40 44.10
N ARG A 711 -27.64 27.63 45.17
CA ARG A 711 -27.79 26.16 45.13
C ARG A 711 -28.89 25.72 44.17
N ASN A 712 -30.08 26.31 44.28
CA ASN A 712 -31.22 25.95 43.45
C ASN A 712 -31.05 26.42 41.99
N THR A 713 -30.23 27.45 41.73
CA THR A 713 -29.82 27.83 40.37
C THR A 713 -28.90 26.79 39.73
N ILE A 714 -27.93 26.25 40.48
CA ILE A 714 -27.06 25.15 39.99
C ILE A 714 -27.92 23.93 39.65
N HIS A 715 -28.85 23.56 40.53
CA HIS A 715 -29.81 22.49 40.26
C HIS A 715 -30.71 22.76 39.04
N ALA A 716 -31.20 23.99 38.86
CA ALA A 716 -32.03 24.34 37.71
C ALA A 716 -31.26 24.23 36.38
N ASN A 717 -29.99 24.62 36.36
CA ASN A 717 -29.12 24.46 35.19
C ASN A 717 -28.85 22.97 34.91
N LEU A 718 -28.61 22.17 35.94
CA LEU A 718 -28.48 20.72 35.81
C LEU A 718 -29.77 20.07 35.28
N PHE A 719 -30.95 20.52 35.72
CA PHE A 719 -32.21 20.01 35.18
C PHE A 719 -32.38 20.37 33.70
N LEU A 720 -32.02 21.60 33.32
CA LEU A 720 -32.12 22.06 31.94
C LEU A 720 -31.26 21.21 31.00
N THR A 721 -30.05 20.84 31.40
CA THR A 721 -29.14 20.04 30.57
C THR A 721 -29.64 18.59 30.41
N TYR A 722 -30.24 18.01 31.46
CA TYR A 722 -30.90 16.71 31.34
C TYR A 722 -32.16 16.75 30.47
N ILE A 723 -32.93 17.84 30.52
CA ILE A 723 -34.10 18.06 29.66
C ILE A 723 -33.67 18.12 28.19
N THR A 724 -32.65 18.91 27.85
CA THR A 724 -32.16 19.01 26.46
C THR A 724 -31.56 17.71 25.96
N SER A 725 -30.84 16.98 26.81
CA SER A 725 -30.30 15.65 26.48
C SER A 725 -31.40 14.63 26.20
N ALA A 726 -32.44 14.57 27.05
CA ALA A 726 -33.58 13.68 26.85
C ALA A 726 -34.37 14.01 25.57
N LEU A 727 -34.57 15.30 25.29
CA LEU A 727 -35.22 15.76 24.06
C LEU A 727 -34.44 15.38 22.79
N LEU A 728 -33.13 15.62 22.78
CA LEU A 728 -32.27 15.29 21.64
C LEU A 728 -32.22 13.78 21.39
N TRP A 729 -32.19 12.98 22.45
CA TRP A 729 -32.25 11.53 22.34
C TRP A 729 -33.59 11.05 21.75
N ILE A 730 -34.72 11.58 22.24
CA ILE A 730 -36.07 11.28 21.72
C ILE A 730 -36.20 11.71 20.25
N LEU A 731 -35.68 12.90 19.89
CA LEU A 731 -35.70 13.40 18.51
C LEU A 731 -34.87 12.52 17.57
N THR A 732 -33.70 12.05 18.03
CA THR A 732 -32.84 11.13 17.27
C THR A 732 -33.56 9.81 17.01
N LEU A 733 -34.21 9.25 18.05
CA LEU A 733 -35.02 8.04 17.92
C LEU A 733 -36.18 8.23 16.93
N PHE A 734 -36.89 9.36 17.03
CA PHE A 734 -38.02 9.68 16.15
C PHE A 734 -37.60 9.80 14.68
N LEU A 735 -36.48 10.48 14.40
CA LEU A 735 -35.96 10.63 13.03
C LEU A 735 -35.48 9.30 12.44
N GLN A 736 -34.83 8.46 13.26
CA GLN A 736 -34.38 7.15 12.84
C GLN A 736 -35.55 6.20 12.50
N VAL A 737 -36.70 6.35 13.17
CA VAL A 737 -37.90 5.54 12.89
C VAL A 737 -38.67 6.02 11.66
N ILE A 738 -38.64 7.32 11.33
CA ILE A 738 -39.49 7.90 10.27
C ILE A 738 -38.77 8.07 8.93
N THR A 739 -37.45 8.26 8.92
CA THR A 739 -36.68 8.52 7.69
C THR A 739 -35.75 7.36 7.35
N THR A 740 -36.02 6.68 6.23
CA THR A 740 -35.11 5.68 5.64
C THR A 740 -33.98 6.32 4.81
N GLU A 741 -34.16 7.56 4.37
CA GLU A 741 -33.13 8.39 3.73
C GLU A 741 -32.97 9.73 4.46
N SER A 742 -32.25 9.71 5.59
CA SER A 742 -31.89 10.96 6.27
C SER A 742 -30.62 11.56 5.64
N SER A 743 -30.58 12.88 5.47
CA SER A 743 -29.38 13.55 4.99
C SER A 743 -28.22 13.33 5.98
N GLN A 744 -27.07 12.88 5.47
CA GLN A 744 -25.88 12.56 6.27
C GLN A 744 -25.50 13.71 7.22
N ALA A 745 -25.67 14.96 6.78
CA ALA A 745 -25.42 16.15 7.59
C ALA A 745 -26.36 16.30 8.80
N GLY A 746 -27.65 15.96 8.66
CA GLY A 746 -28.64 16.12 9.73
C GLY A 746 -28.41 15.14 10.90
N CYS A 747 -28.14 13.87 10.57
CA CYS A 747 -27.82 12.84 11.56
C CYS A 747 -26.52 13.18 12.31
N ILE A 748 -25.46 13.54 11.58
CA ILE A 748 -24.18 13.95 12.17
C ILE A 748 -24.38 15.13 13.14
N THR A 749 -25.15 16.14 12.72
CA THR A 749 -25.43 17.32 13.55
C THR A 749 -26.14 16.96 14.85
N LEU A 750 -27.16 16.09 14.80
CA LEU A 750 -27.92 15.69 15.98
C LEU A 750 -27.09 14.84 16.95
N VAL A 751 -26.27 13.92 16.44
CA VAL A 751 -25.38 13.10 17.27
C VAL A 751 -24.32 13.96 17.97
N ILE A 752 -23.72 14.93 17.25
CA ILE A 752 -22.77 15.89 17.83
C ILE A 752 -23.44 16.70 18.95
N MET A 753 -24.66 17.21 18.70
CA MET A 753 -25.41 17.98 19.69
C MET A 753 -25.75 17.13 20.91
N LEU A 754 -26.20 15.88 20.72
CA LEU A 754 -26.49 14.95 21.82
C LEU A 754 -25.26 14.70 22.69
N GLN A 755 -24.10 14.44 22.08
CA GLN A 755 -22.84 14.22 22.80
C GLN A 755 -22.38 15.47 23.57
N TYR A 756 -22.55 16.66 23.00
CA TYR A 756 -22.26 17.93 23.66
C TYR A 756 -23.08 18.11 24.95
N PHE A 757 -24.39 17.83 24.89
CA PHE A 757 -25.24 17.97 26.08
C PHE A 757 -25.00 16.88 27.13
N TYR A 758 -24.61 15.66 26.73
CA TYR A 758 -24.14 14.66 27.69
C TYR A 758 -22.89 15.15 28.44
N LEU A 759 -21.90 15.72 27.74
CA LEU A 759 -20.72 16.30 28.39
C LEU A 759 -21.08 17.46 29.31
N THR A 760 -22.06 18.27 28.91
CA THR A 760 -22.57 19.38 29.71
C THR A 760 -23.24 18.88 31.01
N ASN A 761 -23.95 17.74 30.98
CA ASN A 761 -24.47 17.11 32.20
C ASN A 761 -23.34 16.76 33.17
N PHE A 762 -22.26 16.15 32.68
CA PHE A 762 -21.09 15.83 33.52
C PHE A 762 -20.48 17.07 34.15
N PHE A 763 -20.35 18.15 33.37
CA PHE A 763 -19.83 19.41 33.86
C PHE A 763 -20.69 19.96 35.01
N TRP A 764 -22.02 20.02 34.87
CA TRP A 764 -22.89 20.52 35.94
C TRP A 764 -23.00 19.57 37.13
N MET A 765 -22.89 18.26 36.93
CA MET A 765 -22.75 17.30 38.03
C MET A 765 -21.45 17.54 38.82
N PHE A 766 -20.35 17.82 38.12
CA PHE A 766 -19.09 18.19 38.75
C PHE A 766 -19.19 19.51 39.52
N VAL A 767 -19.82 20.54 38.93
CA VAL A 767 -20.05 21.84 39.61
C VAL A 767 -20.88 21.67 40.88
N GLU A 768 -21.93 20.85 40.84
CA GLU A 768 -22.74 20.51 42.02
C GLU A 768 -21.90 19.78 43.08
N GLY A 769 -21.10 18.79 42.67
CA GLY A 769 -20.18 18.06 43.56
C GLY A 769 -19.15 18.99 44.21
N LEU A 770 -18.56 19.91 43.44
CA LEU A 770 -17.60 20.89 43.92
C LEU A 770 -18.24 21.90 44.88
N TYR A 771 -19.48 22.33 44.59
CA TYR A 771 -20.26 23.20 45.46
C TYR A 771 -20.53 22.54 46.81
N LEU A 772 -21.01 21.29 46.81
CA LEU A 772 -21.22 20.50 48.03
C LEU A 772 -19.92 20.29 48.81
N TYR A 773 -18.82 19.94 48.11
CA TYR A 773 -17.50 19.80 48.73
C TYR A 773 -17.05 21.09 49.41
N THR A 774 -17.16 22.22 48.72
CA THR A 774 -16.78 23.53 49.24
C THR A 774 -17.62 23.91 50.47
N LEU A 775 -18.93 23.66 50.44
CA LEU A 775 -19.80 23.88 51.60
C LEU A 775 -19.42 23.00 52.80
N VAL A 776 -19.12 21.72 52.57
CA VAL A 776 -18.70 20.80 53.65
C VAL A 776 -17.36 21.25 54.23
N VAL A 777 -16.38 21.57 53.38
CA VAL A 777 -15.06 22.04 53.82
C VAL A 777 -15.17 23.34 54.59
N GLN A 778 -15.92 24.33 54.08
CA GLN A 778 -16.15 25.59 54.79
C GLN A 778 -16.84 25.36 56.14
N THR A 779 -17.87 24.49 56.19
CA THR A 779 -18.58 24.18 57.44
C THR A 779 -17.67 23.49 58.44
N VAL A 780 -16.83 22.53 58.01
CA VAL A 780 -15.83 21.83 58.84
C VAL A 780 -14.72 22.78 59.30
N LEU A 781 -14.25 23.68 58.44
CA LEU A 781 -13.23 24.68 58.77
C LEU A 781 -13.76 25.71 59.77
N ILE A 782 -15.00 26.19 59.60
CA ILE A 782 -15.67 27.11 60.52
C ILE A 782 -15.95 26.44 61.87
N THR A 783 -16.35 25.17 61.90
CA THR A 783 -16.54 24.43 63.17
C THR A 783 -15.22 24.08 63.84
N LYS A 784 -14.12 23.91 63.10
CA LYS A 784 -12.75 23.83 63.64
C LYS A 784 -12.25 25.18 64.19
N LEU A 785 -12.62 26.31 63.59
CA LEU A 785 -12.23 27.66 64.01
C LEU A 785 -13.02 28.18 65.23
N ARG A 786 -14.23 27.68 65.50
CA ARG A 786 -15.07 28.15 66.64
C ARG A 786 -14.86 27.43 67.97
N SER A 787 -14.07 26.36 68.05
CA SER A 787 -13.62 25.66 69.28
C SER A 787 -14.69 25.31 70.35
N ALA A 788 -14.71 24.02 70.71
CA ALA A 788 -15.16 23.46 72.00
C ALA A 788 -16.67 23.48 72.32
N HIS A 789 -17.39 22.41 71.94
CA HIS A 789 -18.00 21.46 72.89
C HIS A 789 -18.75 20.34 72.15
N THR A 790 -18.75 19.17 72.76
CA THR A 790 -19.31 17.88 72.36
C THR A 790 -20.83 17.88 72.13
N LEU A 791 -21.27 17.58 70.89
CA LEU A 791 -22.42 16.69 70.53
C LEU A 791 -22.77 16.68 69.02
N GLU A 792 -22.01 17.35 68.15
CA GLU A 792 -22.38 17.48 66.72
C GLU A 792 -21.91 16.33 65.81
N THR A 793 -21.13 15.36 66.29
CA THR A 793 -20.59 14.24 65.48
C THR A 793 -21.67 13.39 64.79
N ARG A 794 -22.91 13.41 65.30
CA ARG A 794 -24.05 12.65 64.74
C ARG A 794 -24.68 13.31 63.52
N GLN A 795 -24.53 14.63 63.36
CA GLN A 795 -25.06 15.36 62.20
C GLN A 795 -24.10 15.26 61.01
N TYR A 796 -22.79 15.24 61.27
CA TYR A 796 -21.77 14.92 60.27
C TYR A 796 -21.95 13.51 59.70
N TYR A 797 -22.24 12.49 60.51
CA TYR A 797 -22.46 11.13 60.00
C TYR A 797 -23.70 11.02 59.08
N LYS A 798 -24.72 11.86 59.28
CA LYS A 798 -25.88 11.92 58.37
C LYS A 798 -25.57 12.66 57.06
N ALA A 799 -24.81 13.75 57.12
CA ALA A 799 -24.38 14.50 55.94
C ALA A 799 -23.37 13.71 55.09
N SER A 800 -22.39 13.05 55.74
CA SER A 800 -21.41 12.18 55.09
C SER A 800 -22.06 10.93 54.49
N LYS A 801 -23.09 10.35 55.13
CA LYS A 801 -23.84 9.21 54.58
C LYS A 801 -24.71 9.61 53.37
N ALA A 802 -25.27 10.82 53.37
CA ALA A 802 -25.96 11.36 52.19
C ALA A 802 -24.97 11.62 51.04
N LEU A 803 -23.77 12.13 51.33
CA LEU A 803 -22.72 12.37 50.34
C LEU A 803 -22.16 11.05 49.77
N LEU A 804 -21.94 10.02 50.60
CA LEU A 804 -21.54 8.66 50.19
C LEU A 804 -22.60 7.93 49.35
N VAL A 805 -23.88 8.33 49.47
CA VAL A 805 -24.98 7.80 48.67
C VAL A 805 -25.20 8.62 47.39
N LEU A 806 -24.90 9.93 47.40
CA LEU A 806 -24.98 10.77 46.21
C LEU A 806 -23.84 10.49 45.21
N ILE A 807 -22.62 10.23 45.68
CA ILE A 807 -21.46 10.00 44.80
C ILE A 807 -21.67 8.81 43.82
N PRO A 808 -22.23 7.66 44.24
CA PRO A 808 -22.61 6.59 43.32
C PRO A 808 -23.70 6.96 42.33
N LEU A 809 -24.65 7.81 42.73
CA LEU A 809 -25.79 8.19 41.91
C LEU A 809 -25.40 9.07 40.71
N PHE A 810 -24.28 9.79 40.80
CA PHE A 810 -23.85 10.78 39.79
C PHE A 810 -22.67 10.36 38.91
N GLY A 811 -21.96 9.27 39.23
CA GLY A 811 -20.77 8.86 38.46
C GLY A 811 -20.52 7.36 38.35
N ILE A 812 -20.99 6.54 39.29
CA ILE A 812 -20.72 5.08 39.25
C ILE A 812 -21.44 4.40 38.08
N THR A 813 -22.57 4.92 37.61
CA THR A 813 -23.27 4.41 36.43
C THR A 813 -22.40 4.47 35.16
N TYR A 814 -21.46 5.41 35.07
CA TYR A 814 -20.52 5.53 33.95
C TYR A 814 -19.21 4.76 34.21
N LEU A 815 -18.79 4.60 35.47
CA LEU A 815 -17.64 3.76 35.83
C LEU A 815 -17.92 2.26 35.66
N LEU A 816 -19.15 1.81 35.93
CA LEU A 816 -19.60 0.43 35.68
C LEU A 816 -19.64 0.07 34.19
N VAL A 817 -19.50 1.06 33.30
CA VAL A 817 -19.66 0.93 31.83
C VAL A 817 -18.31 0.94 31.10
N LEU A 818 -17.18 1.05 31.82
CA LEU A 818 -15.85 1.07 31.21
C LEU A 818 -15.47 -0.26 30.53
N THR A 819 -15.95 -1.40 31.05
CA THR A 819 -15.73 -2.74 30.47
C THR A 819 -16.96 -3.62 30.67
N GLY A 820 -17.58 -4.09 29.60
CA GLY A 820 -18.76 -4.97 29.62
C GLY A 820 -18.49 -6.36 29.05
N PRO A 821 -19.31 -7.38 29.39
CA PRO A 821 -19.16 -8.74 28.88
C PRO A 821 -19.45 -8.83 27.36
N GLU A 822 -18.59 -9.50 26.61
CA GLU A 822 -18.65 -9.50 25.12
C GLU A 822 -19.69 -10.48 24.53
N GLN A 823 -20.03 -11.56 25.25
CA GLN A 823 -20.95 -12.61 24.77
C GLN A 823 -21.93 -13.12 25.85
N GLY A 824 -23.08 -13.66 25.43
CA GLY A 824 -24.04 -14.37 26.28
C GLY A 824 -25.12 -13.53 26.98
N ILE A 825 -25.90 -14.18 27.85
CA ILE A 825 -27.02 -13.58 28.63
C ILE A 825 -26.56 -12.40 29.49
N SER A 826 -25.31 -12.44 29.96
CA SER A 826 -24.68 -11.37 30.72
C SER A 826 -24.58 -10.05 29.96
N ARG A 827 -24.41 -10.08 28.63
CA ARG A 827 -24.40 -8.87 27.79
C ARG A 827 -25.78 -8.21 27.75
N ASN A 828 -26.82 -8.98 27.49
CA ASN A 828 -28.19 -8.45 27.42
C ASN A 828 -28.64 -7.90 28.77
N LEU A 829 -28.28 -8.58 29.87
CA LEU A 829 -28.54 -8.10 31.22
C LEU A 829 -27.76 -6.81 31.52
N PHE A 830 -26.49 -6.73 31.13
CA PHE A 830 -25.66 -5.56 31.31
C PHE A 830 -26.17 -4.34 30.52
N GLU A 831 -26.53 -4.53 29.25
CA GLU A 831 -27.11 -3.46 28.41
C GLU A 831 -28.47 -3.00 28.93
N ALA A 832 -29.33 -3.91 29.41
CA ALA A 832 -30.61 -3.53 30.01
C ALA A 832 -30.43 -2.73 31.31
N ILE A 833 -29.50 -3.16 32.18
CA ILE A 833 -29.15 -2.44 33.42
C ILE A 833 -28.58 -1.06 33.09
N ARG A 834 -27.67 -0.98 32.12
CA ARG A 834 -27.07 0.28 31.64
C ARG A 834 -28.15 1.22 31.09
N ALA A 835 -29.03 0.71 30.23
CA ALA A 835 -30.14 1.47 29.67
C ALA A 835 -31.06 2.03 30.76
N PHE A 836 -31.38 1.22 31.76
CA PHE A 836 -32.19 1.64 32.90
C PHE A 836 -31.49 2.74 33.72
N LEU A 837 -30.22 2.53 34.09
CA LEU A 837 -29.47 3.46 34.92
C LEU A 837 -29.22 4.81 34.23
N ILE A 838 -28.98 4.84 32.92
CA ILE A 838 -28.73 6.09 32.20
C ILE A 838 -30.03 6.86 31.93
N SER A 839 -31.09 6.17 31.49
CA SER A 839 -32.35 6.81 31.12
C SER A 839 -33.13 7.37 32.33
N THR A 840 -32.97 6.78 33.53
CA THR A 840 -33.68 7.19 34.75
C THR A 840 -32.90 8.18 35.64
N GLN A 841 -31.66 8.54 35.28
CA GLN A 841 -30.85 9.49 36.05
C GLN A 841 -31.57 10.82 36.29
N GLY A 842 -32.14 11.41 35.23
CA GLY A 842 -32.89 12.66 35.32
C GLY A 842 -34.07 12.60 36.30
N PHE A 843 -34.81 11.48 36.30
CA PHE A 843 -35.89 11.23 37.26
C PHE A 843 -35.40 11.24 38.71
N PHE A 844 -34.33 10.50 39.05
CA PHE A 844 -33.82 10.46 40.42
C PHE A 844 -33.27 11.83 40.86
N VAL A 845 -32.65 12.56 39.94
CA VAL A 845 -32.17 13.94 40.16
C VAL A 845 -33.34 14.87 40.51
N ALA A 846 -34.44 14.82 39.75
CA ALA A 846 -35.66 15.58 40.05
C ALA A 846 -36.30 15.14 41.38
N LEU A 847 -36.34 13.84 41.64
CA LEU A 847 -36.91 13.25 42.85
C LEU A 847 -36.21 13.76 44.11
N PHE A 848 -34.87 13.71 44.15
CA PHE A 848 -34.12 14.12 45.34
C PHE A 848 -34.02 15.63 45.50
N TYR A 849 -33.71 16.37 44.43
CA TYR A 849 -33.48 17.81 44.56
C TYR A 849 -34.76 18.65 44.60
N CYS A 850 -35.86 18.17 44.02
CA CYS A 850 -37.14 18.89 44.01
C CYS A 850 -38.22 18.20 44.87
N PHE A 851 -38.64 16.98 44.55
CA PHE A 851 -39.85 16.40 45.13
C PHE A 851 -39.70 15.92 46.58
N LEU A 852 -38.55 15.36 46.94
CA LEU A 852 -38.23 14.94 48.32
C LEU A 852 -37.59 16.04 49.16
N ASN A 853 -37.24 17.16 48.53
CA ASN A 853 -36.61 18.29 49.22
C ASN A 853 -37.58 18.92 50.22
N SER A 854 -37.18 18.95 51.49
CA SER A 854 -38.01 19.46 52.58
C SER A 854 -38.37 20.93 52.41
N GLU A 855 -37.47 21.76 51.86
CA GLU A 855 -37.71 23.19 51.64
C GLU A 855 -38.79 23.41 50.57
N VAL A 856 -38.73 22.62 49.49
CA VAL A 856 -39.69 22.66 48.39
C VAL A 856 -41.06 22.15 48.87
N ARG A 857 -41.09 21.03 49.60
CA ARG A 857 -42.33 20.47 50.17
C ARG A 857 -42.99 21.42 51.16
N GLN A 858 -42.21 22.10 52.00
CA GLN A 858 -42.74 23.09 52.94
C GLN A 858 -43.30 24.32 52.21
N THR A 859 -42.58 24.82 51.20
CA THR A 859 -43.03 25.96 50.37
C THR A 859 -44.32 25.63 49.62
N LEU A 860 -44.40 24.46 49.00
CA LEU A 860 -45.60 23.96 48.33
C LEU A 860 -46.76 23.76 49.31
N ARG A 861 -46.50 23.20 50.51
CA ARG A 861 -47.53 23.02 51.55
C ARG A 861 -48.05 24.36 52.07
N HIS A 862 -47.18 25.33 52.32
CA HIS A 862 -47.57 26.68 52.74
C HIS A 862 -48.40 27.38 51.65
N ARG A 863 -48.02 27.23 50.38
CA ARG A 863 -48.81 27.76 49.26
C ARG A 863 -50.15 27.06 49.14
N PHE A 864 -50.20 25.73 49.28
CA PHE A 864 -51.44 24.95 49.23
C PHE A 864 -52.39 25.30 50.39
N ILE A 865 -51.86 25.50 51.61
CA ILE A 865 -52.63 25.96 52.76
C ILE A 865 -53.18 27.37 52.51
N ARG A 866 -52.34 28.34 52.09
CA ARG A 866 -52.80 29.70 51.75
C ARG A 866 -53.81 29.73 50.60
N TRP A 867 -53.62 28.89 49.59
CA TRP A 867 -54.51 28.76 48.44
C TRP A 867 -55.86 28.11 48.85
N ARG A 868 -55.84 27.08 49.72
CA ARG A 868 -57.03 26.47 50.33
C ARG A 868 -57.77 27.44 51.25
N GLU A 869 -57.06 28.21 52.08
CA GLU A 869 -57.63 29.27 52.91
C GLU A 869 -58.24 30.38 52.06
N SER A 870 -57.58 30.80 50.97
CA SER A 870 -58.10 31.78 50.01
C SER A 870 -59.37 31.29 49.28
N ARG A 871 -59.47 30.01 48.90
CA ARG A 871 -60.72 29.42 48.38
C ARG A 871 -61.81 29.26 49.46
N ASN A 872 -61.45 29.00 50.72
CA ASN A 872 -62.41 28.93 51.82
C ASN A 872 -62.91 30.31 52.28
N ILE A 873 -62.11 31.37 52.14
CA ILE A 873 -62.48 32.77 52.42
C ILE A 873 -63.43 33.35 51.36
N HIS A 874 -63.45 32.80 50.14
CA HIS A 874 -64.53 33.06 49.16
C HIS A 874 -65.84 32.31 49.48
N ARG A 875 -65.88 31.49 50.54
CA ARG A 875 -67.05 30.67 50.91
C ARG A 875 -67.60 30.89 52.32
N SER A 876 -67.00 31.76 53.15
CA SER A 876 -67.66 32.32 54.34
C SER A 876 -66.89 33.51 54.92
N SER A 877 -67.53 34.68 54.97
CA SER A 877 -67.20 35.78 55.87
C SER A 877 -67.44 35.40 57.35
N SER A 878 -66.88 36.22 58.27
CA SER A 878 -66.96 36.22 59.77
C SER A 878 -65.86 35.43 60.50
N ILE A 879 -65.04 35.96 61.43
CA ILE A 879 -65.05 37.16 62.29
C ILE A 879 -63.60 37.53 62.74
N LYS A 880 -63.43 38.84 63.00
CA LYS A 880 -62.37 39.69 63.64
C LYS A 880 -61.49 39.01 64.73
N ASN A 881 -60.29 39.46 65.14
CA ASN A 881 -59.75 40.82 65.31
C ASN A 881 -58.21 40.81 65.55
N ARG A 882 -57.56 41.97 65.33
CA ARG A 882 -56.11 42.26 65.40
C ARG A 882 -55.54 42.40 66.83
N ARG A 883 -54.22 42.13 67.02
CA ARG A 883 -53.27 43.10 67.65
C ARG A 883 -51.79 42.75 67.41
N TRP A 884 -50.98 43.81 67.27
CA TRP A 884 -49.56 43.88 66.90
C TRP A 884 -48.59 43.77 68.10
N VAL A 885 -47.39 43.21 67.88
CA VAL A 885 -46.13 43.58 68.58
C VAL A 885 -44.93 43.47 67.61
N LEU A 886 -44.09 44.51 67.60
CA LEU A 886 -42.81 44.68 66.89
C LEU A 886 -41.64 44.00 67.61
N ALA A 887 -40.64 43.49 66.87
CA ALA A 887 -39.21 43.57 67.26
C ALA A 887 -38.26 43.23 66.09
N ASN A 888 -37.58 44.30 65.62
CA ASN A 888 -36.20 44.46 65.15
C ASN A 888 -35.59 43.62 64.01
N ALA A 889 -35.25 44.36 62.96
CA ALA A 889 -34.21 44.09 61.97
C ALA A 889 -32.82 44.49 62.50
N ILE A 890 -31.79 43.69 62.20
CA ILE A 890 -30.39 44.14 61.99
C ILE A 890 -29.75 43.19 60.95
N GLY A 891 -29.27 43.72 59.82
CA GLY A 891 -28.35 43.02 58.91
C GLY A 891 -28.60 43.22 57.41
N ALA A 892 -28.02 44.29 56.85
CA ALA A 892 -27.93 44.67 55.43
C ALA A 892 -27.40 43.54 54.50
N GLN A 893 -27.89 43.32 53.28
CA GLN A 893 -27.76 44.10 52.01
C GLN A 893 -26.44 43.87 51.23
N CYS A 894 -26.57 43.90 49.89
CA CYS A 894 -25.60 43.72 48.80
C CYS A 894 -25.27 42.27 48.37
N CYS A 895 -25.39 41.83 47.12
CA CYS A 895 -25.54 42.52 45.84
C CYS A 895 -26.55 41.82 44.90
N THR A 896 -27.43 42.63 44.33
CA THR A 896 -28.10 42.41 43.05
C THR A 896 -27.09 42.53 41.91
N HIS A 897 -27.03 41.51 41.05
CA HIS A 897 -26.76 41.51 39.60
C HIS A 897 -26.03 40.23 39.22
N ILE A 898 -26.77 39.31 38.59
CA ILE A 898 -26.42 38.50 37.40
C ILE A 898 -27.65 37.60 37.18
N TRP A 899 -28.68 38.21 36.59
CA TRP A 899 -29.75 37.48 35.91
C TRP A 899 -29.62 37.90 34.44
N TYR A 900 -28.75 37.20 33.72
CA TYR A 900 -28.73 37.16 32.25
C TYR A 900 -28.56 35.70 31.84
N PRO A 901 -29.60 35.03 31.32
CA PRO A 901 -29.47 33.67 30.80
C PRO A 901 -28.70 33.56 29.47
N ASN A 902 -28.13 34.66 28.94
CA ASN A 902 -27.73 34.74 27.53
C ASN A 902 -26.23 35.01 27.25
N ALA A 903 -25.33 35.02 28.23
CA ALA A 903 -23.92 35.38 27.97
C ALA A 903 -22.89 34.26 28.21
N LEU A 904 -23.17 33.26 29.05
CA LEU A 904 -22.17 32.23 29.42
C LEU A 904 -22.20 30.98 28.54
N VAL A 905 -23.29 30.74 27.82
CA VAL A 905 -23.34 29.69 26.77
C VAL A 905 -22.61 30.17 25.51
N LEU A 906 -22.63 31.47 25.21
CA LEU A 906 -21.92 32.05 24.06
C LEU A 906 -20.42 32.28 24.30
N SER A 907 -19.97 32.45 25.55
CA SER A 907 -18.55 32.63 25.86
C SER A 907 -17.71 31.36 25.68
N VAL A 908 -18.34 30.18 25.74
CA VAL A 908 -17.67 28.90 25.40
C VAL A 908 -17.57 28.74 23.87
N PHE A 909 -18.51 29.28 23.11
CA PHE A 909 -18.44 29.33 21.64
C PHE A 909 -17.33 30.27 21.12
N TYR A 910 -17.01 31.36 21.83
CA TYR A 910 -15.98 32.32 21.39
C TYR A 910 -14.55 31.92 21.78
N TYR A 911 -14.36 31.14 22.85
CA TYR A 911 -13.03 30.77 23.35
C TYR A 911 -12.36 29.59 22.60
N ILE A 912 -13.11 28.84 21.80
CA ILE A 912 -12.60 27.67 21.05
C ILE A 912 -12.31 27.99 19.57
N HIS A 913 -12.67 29.18 19.08
CA HIS A 913 -12.24 29.65 17.76
C HIS A 913 -10.74 30.05 17.71
N SER A 914 -10.07 30.11 18.88
CA SER A 914 -8.66 30.48 19.03
C SER A 914 -7.72 29.31 19.35
N PHE A 915 -8.20 28.06 19.35
CA PHE A 915 -7.39 26.85 19.62
C PHE A 915 -7.67 25.72 18.60
N GLY A 916 -7.67 26.08 17.32
CA GLY A 916 -7.91 25.18 16.19
C GLY A 916 -6.95 25.43 15.03
N LEU A 917 -5.64 25.43 15.32
CA LEU A 917 -4.56 25.19 14.37
C LEU A 917 -3.59 24.23 15.07
N TYR A 918 -3.16 23.17 14.36
CA TYR A 918 -2.44 21.97 14.82
C TYR A 918 -3.40 20.96 15.50
N THR A 919 -3.88 19.91 14.83
CA THR A 919 -3.22 18.82 14.08
C THR A 919 -4.30 18.02 13.36
#